data_AF-A0A7W6Y201-F1
#
_entry.id   AF-A0A7W6Y201-F1
#
_cell.length_a   1.000
_cell.length_b   1.000
_cell.length_c   1.000
_cell.angle_alpha   90.00
_cell.angle_beta   90.00
_cell.angle_gamma   90.00
#
_symmetry.space_group_name_H-M   'P 1'
#
loop_
_entity.id
_entity.type
_entity.pdbx_description
1 polymer ?
#
loop_
_entity_poly.entity_id
_entity_poly.type
_entity_poly.pdbx_seq_one_letter_code
_entity_poly.pdbx_strand_id
1 'polypeptide(L)'
;MGERDMHWTIHLARSPDAAFHLIDWVRTADLAGVAPERAELTAIQLAWCLTATRRPLRDKATKALVVLFADRAALAMRIWQGFAGLDDLYVVERLAATLFGAGMQGRWSTEELQSVAGMLHDGLFAGGNPPANKLLRDHASGLIGYAAAQGALASEFDLTSTRPPFSSAWPIEKISEEQIAAFKVSYGDDGKRFHDAIVSSLKDGDFARYILDPIVRRFSPALRGTDPLPTAGELRSQWLAEFTADASEEDLAAYATLQAETVAIKGERNGPVHADRRDNLRAAKRAFRDAIGPQRFEDWRARAENWRDEGMYQGFAARGPAEFNLAWARRWVAWRAHELGWSEALHHAFDRGIGTGRNSHEVERIGKKYQWLATYELAARMEDNLAVLTGEEEENGPSRLRNIDPSMLRERTEDDGWRRPREASFWAPLRPTIEARTPGEALAWLHSSASILDGAENIEVSDQDGRQWLVLTGFEIWEEDRDWLRSESWRRIGCTVIGAADLPQFLERLEGIHLTGNHDMPVGGADGYHMHLGEHPWAWPDHSDNGWIEWRPNGGDWQAPALSVRPPTAEYTAESSSYDYSITQNITLNLPAGWLIDKLGLRLSDGRSIEYRNADGEVVFMDPSAHRVGRSAALVDRAAFLEMLAREELVAIWAVAGEKSVFGPLHSDGFGGRRSFTRLFHSEAGALQALPRFETFEKPSRRQRAILLGEDVEGLTDDEEDEDVEM
;
A
#
# COMPACT_ATOMS: atom_id res chain seq x y z
N MET A 1 -9.08 13.06 -27.33
CA MET A 1 -8.56 13.34 -25.96
C MET A 1 -7.89 14.72 -25.76
N GLY A 2 -6.79 15.05 -26.46
CA GLY A 2 -5.96 16.23 -26.17
C GLY A 2 -6.68 17.59 -26.11
N GLU A 3 -7.53 17.90 -27.09
CA GLU A 3 -8.30 19.17 -27.10
C GLU A 3 -9.24 19.28 -25.88
N ARG A 4 -9.88 18.18 -25.49
CA ARG A 4 -10.73 18.15 -24.29
C ARG A 4 -9.89 18.40 -23.04
N ASP A 5 -8.69 17.83 -22.93
CA ASP A 5 -7.83 18.08 -21.78
C ASP A 5 -7.36 19.53 -21.70
N MET A 6 -7.04 20.15 -22.85
CA MET A 6 -6.70 21.57 -22.93
C MET A 6 -7.83 22.47 -22.40
N HIS A 7 -9.09 22.13 -22.66
CA HIS A 7 -10.23 22.93 -22.22
C HIS A 7 -10.73 22.54 -20.84
N TRP A 8 -11.15 21.28 -20.67
CA TRP A 8 -11.86 20.80 -19.50
C TRP A 8 -10.93 20.42 -18.35
N THR A 9 -9.92 19.58 -18.61
CA THR A 9 -9.01 19.11 -17.55
C THR A 9 -8.18 20.26 -16.97
N ILE A 10 -7.70 21.18 -17.81
CA ILE A 10 -7.03 22.40 -17.35
C ILE A 10 -7.99 23.32 -16.58
N HIS A 11 -9.26 23.43 -17.00
CA HIS A 11 -10.26 24.20 -16.25
C HIS A 11 -10.46 23.64 -14.84
N LEU A 12 -10.66 22.32 -14.71
CA LEU A 12 -10.79 21.65 -13.43
C LEU A 12 -9.55 21.83 -12.54
N ALA A 13 -8.36 21.88 -13.12
CA ALA A 13 -7.13 22.11 -12.36
C ALA A 13 -7.03 23.56 -11.83
N ARG A 14 -7.48 24.55 -12.62
CA ARG A 14 -7.40 25.99 -12.29
C ARG A 14 -8.55 26.51 -11.44
N SER A 15 -9.74 25.95 -11.60
CA SER A 15 -10.98 26.44 -10.99
C SER A 15 -11.82 25.27 -10.45
N PRO A 16 -11.33 24.54 -9.42
CA PRO A 16 -11.95 23.31 -8.96
C PRO A 16 -13.17 23.52 -8.04
N ASP A 17 -13.41 24.73 -7.54
CA ASP A 17 -14.32 25.00 -6.41
C ASP A 17 -15.74 24.49 -6.64
N ALA A 18 -16.31 24.72 -7.83
CA ALA A 18 -17.66 24.24 -8.15
C ALA A 18 -17.74 22.70 -8.16
N ALA A 19 -16.66 22.03 -8.59
CA ALA A 19 -16.60 20.58 -8.59
C ALA A 19 -16.44 20.02 -7.17
N PHE A 20 -15.67 20.69 -6.31
CA PHE A 20 -15.62 20.34 -4.88
C PHE A 20 -16.95 20.57 -4.17
N HIS A 21 -17.66 21.66 -4.46
CA HIS A 21 -19.00 21.88 -3.91
C HIS A 21 -19.99 20.76 -4.30
N LEU A 22 -19.91 20.25 -5.53
CA LEU A 22 -20.74 19.12 -5.95
C LEU A 22 -20.38 17.83 -5.19
N ILE A 23 -19.09 17.57 -4.99
CA ILE A 23 -18.59 16.44 -4.20
C ILE A 23 -19.08 16.53 -2.74
N ASP A 24 -18.92 17.69 -2.12
CA ASP A 24 -19.33 17.92 -0.72
C ASP A 24 -20.85 17.80 -0.56
N TRP A 25 -21.62 18.27 -1.55
CA TRP A 25 -23.07 18.05 -1.60
C TRP A 25 -23.41 16.56 -1.61
N VAL A 26 -22.80 15.74 -2.48
CA VAL A 26 -23.07 14.29 -2.53
C VAL A 26 -22.73 13.60 -1.21
N ARG A 27 -21.65 14.01 -0.53
CA ARG A 27 -21.20 13.39 0.73
C ARG A 27 -22.09 13.70 1.93
N THR A 28 -22.82 14.81 1.89
CA THR A 28 -23.63 15.34 3.00
C THR A 28 -25.13 15.25 2.78
N ALA A 29 -25.58 15.15 1.53
CA ALA A 29 -26.99 15.06 1.19
C ALA A 29 -27.62 13.75 1.68
N ASP A 30 -28.89 13.82 2.08
CA ASP A 30 -29.73 12.62 2.18
C ASP A 30 -30.00 12.10 0.77
N LEU A 31 -29.23 11.09 0.37
CA LEU A 31 -29.32 10.53 -0.95
C LEU A 31 -30.68 9.88 -1.22
N ALA A 32 -31.39 9.36 -0.21
CA ALA A 32 -32.71 8.75 -0.44
C ALA A 32 -33.72 9.77 -1.00
N GLY A 33 -33.58 11.05 -0.63
CA GLY A 33 -34.42 12.15 -1.11
C GLY A 33 -34.01 12.75 -2.47
N VAL A 34 -32.90 12.33 -3.07
CA VAL A 34 -32.42 12.89 -4.34
C VAL A 34 -33.18 12.29 -5.52
N ALA A 35 -33.87 13.15 -6.27
CA ALA A 35 -34.60 12.77 -7.47
C ALA A 35 -33.70 12.05 -8.50
N PRO A 36 -34.18 10.99 -9.19
CA PRO A 36 -33.37 10.19 -10.12
C PRO A 36 -32.66 11.01 -11.19
N GLU A 37 -33.33 11.99 -11.80
CA GLU A 37 -32.74 12.88 -12.81
C GLU A 37 -31.57 13.71 -12.24
N ARG A 38 -31.70 14.23 -11.01
CA ARG A 38 -30.63 14.98 -10.35
C ARG A 38 -29.45 14.09 -10.03
N ALA A 39 -29.70 12.86 -9.59
CA ALA A 39 -28.65 11.87 -9.36
C ALA A 39 -27.91 11.55 -10.67
N GLU A 40 -28.64 11.36 -11.76
CA GLU A 40 -28.04 11.09 -13.08
C GLU A 40 -27.17 12.25 -13.59
N LEU A 41 -27.69 13.48 -13.57
CA LEU A 41 -26.92 14.65 -13.98
C LEU A 41 -25.68 14.87 -13.10
N THR A 42 -25.80 14.59 -11.79
CA THR A 42 -24.66 14.65 -10.87
C THR A 42 -23.62 13.59 -11.22
N ALA A 43 -24.05 12.35 -11.48
CA ALA A 43 -23.15 11.27 -11.85
C ALA A 43 -22.41 11.56 -13.16
N ILE A 44 -23.10 12.08 -14.18
CA ILE A 44 -22.49 12.52 -15.44
C ILE A 44 -21.43 13.60 -15.18
N GLN A 45 -21.75 14.60 -14.36
CA GLN A 45 -20.82 15.69 -14.07
C GLN A 45 -19.59 15.20 -13.29
N LEU A 46 -19.77 14.33 -12.30
CA LEU A 46 -18.68 13.73 -11.53
C LEU A 46 -17.83 12.79 -12.39
N ALA A 47 -18.42 12.03 -13.31
CA ALA A 47 -17.69 11.19 -14.26
C ALA A 47 -16.73 12.02 -15.12
N TRP A 48 -17.14 13.23 -15.52
CA TRP A 48 -16.24 14.17 -16.20
C TRP A 48 -15.18 14.79 -15.29
N CYS A 49 -15.35 14.81 -13.97
CA CYS A 49 -14.30 15.19 -13.03
C CYS A 49 -13.16 14.16 -12.95
N LEU A 50 -13.38 12.92 -13.40
CA LEU A 50 -12.38 11.84 -13.34
C LEU A 50 -11.19 12.10 -14.28
N THR A 51 -11.29 13.04 -15.23
CA THR A 51 -10.16 13.46 -16.07
C THR A 51 -9.17 14.36 -15.33
N ALA A 52 -9.53 14.90 -14.16
CA ALA A 52 -8.79 15.96 -13.48
C ALA A 52 -7.35 15.55 -13.14
N THR A 53 -6.40 16.45 -13.41
CA THR A 53 -5.02 16.31 -12.92
C THR A 53 -4.84 16.84 -11.50
N ARG A 54 -5.84 17.55 -10.95
CA ARG A 54 -5.91 17.82 -9.51
C ARG A 54 -6.36 16.54 -8.80
N ARG A 55 -5.41 15.85 -8.17
CA ARG A 55 -5.62 14.51 -7.59
C ARG A 55 -6.71 14.49 -6.50
N PRO A 56 -6.75 15.43 -5.53
CA PRO A 56 -7.86 15.47 -4.58
C PRO A 56 -9.23 15.59 -5.25
N LEU A 57 -9.34 16.32 -6.36
CA LEU A 57 -10.60 16.46 -7.08
C LEU A 57 -11.02 15.14 -7.72
N ARG A 58 -10.11 14.49 -8.45
CA ARG A 58 -10.37 13.21 -9.11
C ARG A 58 -10.73 12.10 -8.10
N ASP A 59 -9.93 11.98 -7.05
CA ASP A 59 -10.06 10.87 -6.10
C ASP A 59 -11.32 11.07 -5.24
N LYS A 60 -11.62 12.29 -4.79
CA LYS A 60 -12.88 12.58 -4.08
C LYS A 60 -14.11 12.51 -5.00
N ALA A 61 -14.00 12.84 -6.29
CA ALA A 61 -15.08 12.60 -7.25
C ALA A 61 -15.36 11.10 -7.41
N THR A 62 -14.32 10.27 -7.40
CA THR A 62 -14.43 8.80 -7.40
C THR A 62 -15.24 8.33 -6.18
N LYS A 63 -14.90 8.81 -4.96
CA LYS A 63 -15.66 8.49 -3.74
C LYS A 63 -17.10 8.99 -3.76
N ALA A 64 -17.34 10.19 -4.30
CA ALA A 64 -18.69 10.72 -4.43
C ALA A 64 -19.55 9.86 -5.36
N LEU A 65 -18.99 9.37 -6.47
CA LEU A 65 -19.68 8.41 -7.33
C LEU A 65 -19.97 7.07 -6.61
N VAL A 66 -19.02 6.54 -5.85
CA VAL A 66 -19.25 5.35 -5.00
C VAL A 66 -20.44 5.56 -4.07
N VAL A 67 -20.46 6.68 -3.34
CA VAL A 67 -21.55 7.06 -2.42
C VAL A 67 -22.88 7.18 -3.15
N LEU A 68 -22.89 7.76 -4.36
CA LEU A 68 -24.12 7.92 -5.15
C LEU A 68 -24.65 6.58 -5.70
N PHE A 69 -23.75 5.67 -6.08
CA PHE A 69 -24.04 4.37 -6.70
C PHE A 69 -24.34 3.25 -5.69
N ALA A 70 -23.88 3.36 -4.44
CA ALA A 70 -24.07 2.34 -3.41
C ALA A 70 -25.53 1.88 -3.27
N ASP A 71 -26.48 2.80 -3.40
CA ASP A 71 -27.93 2.51 -3.32
C ASP A 71 -28.64 2.58 -4.69
N ARG A 72 -27.90 2.59 -5.81
CA ARG A 72 -28.43 2.83 -7.17
C ARG A 72 -27.73 2.04 -8.26
N ALA A 73 -27.76 0.70 -8.19
CA ALA A 73 -27.12 -0.16 -9.19
C ALA A 73 -27.55 0.17 -10.64
N ALA A 74 -28.84 0.41 -10.88
CA ALA A 74 -29.35 0.77 -12.21
C ALA A 74 -28.79 2.10 -12.75
N LEU A 75 -28.56 3.09 -11.88
CA LEU A 75 -27.87 4.33 -12.27
C LEU A 75 -26.41 4.05 -12.60
N ALA A 76 -25.74 3.25 -11.76
CA ALA A 76 -24.34 2.88 -11.94
C ALA A 76 -24.11 2.20 -13.32
N MET A 77 -24.99 1.26 -13.69
CA MET A 77 -24.99 0.61 -15.01
C MET A 77 -25.20 1.61 -16.15
N ARG A 78 -26.17 2.53 -16.02
CA ARG A 78 -26.45 3.54 -17.06
C ARG A 78 -25.25 4.45 -17.30
N ILE A 79 -24.61 4.91 -16.23
CA ILE A 79 -23.43 5.78 -16.33
C ILE A 79 -22.25 5.01 -16.94
N TRP A 80 -22.04 3.76 -16.54
CA TRP A 80 -21.05 2.90 -17.19
C TRP A 80 -21.28 2.78 -18.70
N GLN A 81 -22.49 2.40 -19.12
CA GLN A 81 -22.83 2.25 -20.54
C GLN A 81 -22.63 3.54 -21.34
N GLY A 82 -22.89 4.70 -20.74
CA GLY A 82 -22.67 6.00 -21.37
C GLY A 82 -21.21 6.39 -21.55
N PHE A 83 -20.30 5.83 -20.75
CA PHE A 83 -18.88 6.23 -20.68
C PHE A 83 -17.89 5.13 -21.11
N ALA A 84 -18.29 3.85 -21.13
CA ALA A 84 -17.40 2.72 -21.40
C ALA A 84 -16.70 2.78 -22.77
N GLY A 85 -17.31 3.45 -23.75
CA GLY A 85 -16.77 3.65 -25.10
C GLY A 85 -15.90 4.90 -25.27
N LEU A 86 -15.57 5.65 -24.21
CA LEU A 86 -14.74 6.84 -24.32
C LEU A 86 -13.31 6.51 -24.76
N ASP A 87 -12.73 7.43 -25.54
CA ASP A 87 -11.32 7.36 -25.97
C ASP A 87 -10.33 7.62 -24.82
N ASP A 88 -10.82 8.01 -23.63
CA ASP A 88 -10.03 8.26 -22.43
C ASP A 88 -10.22 7.19 -21.37
N LEU A 89 -9.32 6.21 -21.39
CA LEU A 89 -9.30 5.13 -20.43
C LEU A 89 -9.03 5.59 -18.99
N TYR A 90 -8.62 6.83 -18.74
CA TYR A 90 -8.46 7.36 -17.38
C TYR A 90 -9.82 7.55 -16.72
N VAL A 91 -10.85 7.92 -17.50
CA VAL A 91 -12.24 8.02 -17.04
C VAL A 91 -12.85 6.63 -16.90
N VAL A 92 -12.67 5.77 -17.90
CA VAL A 92 -13.25 4.43 -17.92
C VAL A 92 -12.70 3.56 -16.79
N GLU A 93 -11.38 3.57 -16.59
CA GLU A 93 -10.70 2.91 -15.46
C GLU A 93 -11.26 3.36 -14.13
N ARG A 94 -11.36 4.68 -13.95
CA ARG A 94 -11.81 5.24 -12.67
C ARG A 94 -13.29 4.95 -12.43
N LEU A 95 -14.11 4.93 -13.47
CA LEU A 95 -15.52 4.55 -13.37
C LEU A 95 -15.67 3.06 -13.00
N ALA A 96 -14.83 2.17 -13.54
CA ALA A 96 -14.78 0.78 -13.08
C ALA A 96 -14.40 0.69 -11.58
N ALA A 97 -13.46 1.52 -11.12
CA ALA A 97 -13.14 1.64 -9.69
C ALA A 97 -14.37 2.09 -8.86
N THR A 98 -15.17 3.03 -9.37
CA THR A 98 -16.40 3.47 -8.68
C THR A 98 -17.46 2.37 -8.58
N LEU A 99 -17.63 1.56 -9.62
CA LEU A 99 -18.54 0.41 -9.60
C LEU A 99 -18.06 -0.63 -8.58
N PHE A 100 -16.76 -0.91 -8.58
CA PHE A 100 -16.16 -1.84 -7.63
C PHE A 100 -16.33 -1.36 -6.18
N GLY A 101 -15.99 -0.09 -5.91
CA GLY A 101 -16.21 0.54 -4.62
C GLY A 101 -17.67 0.52 -4.17
N ALA A 102 -18.61 0.79 -5.07
CA ALA A 102 -20.05 0.80 -4.79
C ALA A 102 -20.58 -0.60 -4.47
N GLY A 103 -20.15 -1.62 -5.22
CA GLY A 103 -20.47 -3.02 -4.93
C GLY A 103 -19.99 -3.43 -3.53
N MET A 104 -18.75 -3.05 -3.18
CA MET A 104 -18.17 -3.33 -1.86
C MET A 104 -18.83 -2.58 -0.69
N GLN A 105 -19.76 -1.66 -0.93
CA GLN A 105 -20.59 -1.11 0.15
C GLN A 105 -21.67 -2.10 0.63
N GLY A 106 -21.86 -3.24 -0.06
CA GLY A 106 -22.72 -4.34 0.41
C GLY A 106 -24.22 -4.03 0.41
N ARG A 107 -24.66 -3.04 -0.37
CA ARG A 107 -26.05 -2.57 -0.40
C ARG A 107 -26.86 -2.99 -1.63
N TRP A 108 -26.20 -3.46 -2.67
CA TRP A 108 -26.89 -4.03 -3.84
C TRP A 108 -27.47 -5.40 -3.49
N SER A 109 -28.67 -5.67 -4.01
CA SER A 109 -29.22 -7.03 -4.00
C SER A 109 -28.33 -7.99 -4.81
N THR A 110 -28.49 -9.28 -4.58
CA THR A 110 -27.78 -10.32 -5.33
C THR A 110 -28.00 -10.18 -6.84
N GLU A 111 -29.24 -9.89 -7.27
CA GLU A 111 -29.59 -9.70 -8.68
C GLU A 111 -28.97 -8.43 -9.28
N GLU A 112 -28.92 -7.33 -8.51
CA GLU A 112 -28.26 -6.10 -8.93
C GLU A 112 -26.75 -6.30 -9.08
N LEU A 113 -26.11 -6.93 -8.09
CA LEU A 113 -24.68 -7.23 -8.12
C LEU A 113 -24.34 -8.14 -9.32
N GLN A 114 -25.14 -9.19 -9.54
CA GLN A 114 -25.01 -10.07 -10.70
C GLN A 114 -25.14 -9.28 -12.02
N SER A 115 -26.11 -8.37 -12.12
CA SER A 115 -26.36 -7.56 -13.32
C SER A 115 -25.19 -6.62 -13.63
N VAL A 116 -24.62 -5.96 -12.62
CA VAL A 116 -23.47 -5.07 -12.79
C VAL A 116 -22.22 -5.87 -13.18
N ALA A 117 -21.96 -7.00 -12.51
CA ALA A 117 -20.82 -7.87 -12.81
C ALA A 117 -20.91 -8.47 -14.22
N GLY A 118 -22.08 -8.96 -14.61
CA GLY A 118 -22.33 -9.49 -15.97
C GLY A 118 -22.12 -8.42 -17.04
N MET A 119 -22.61 -7.20 -16.83
CA MET A 119 -22.38 -6.08 -17.75
C MET A 119 -20.89 -5.76 -17.94
N LEU A 120 -20.08 -5.79 -16.87
CA LEU A 120 -18.63 -5.59 -17.00
C LEU A 120 -17.96 -6.75 -17.72
N HIS A 121 -18.34 -8.00 -17.42
CA HIS A 121 -17.80 -9.18 -18.07
C HIS A 121 -18.09 -9.18 -19.58
N ASP A 122 -19.35 -8.98 -19.96
CA ASP A 122 -19.78 -8.93 -21.35
C ASP A 122 -19.11 -7.79 -22.11
N GLY A 123 -19.01 -6.61 -21.48
CA GLY A 123 -18.47 -5.41 -22.12
C GLY A 123 -16.94 -5.38 -22.26
N LEU A 124 -16.20 -6.10 -21.40
CA LEU A 124 -14.74 -6.04 -21.35
C LEU A 124 -14.07 -7.38 -21.70
N PHE A 125 -14.56 -8.51 -21.18
CA PHE A 125 -13.82 -9.77 -21.15
C PHE A 125 -14.36 -10.84 -22.10
N ALA A 126 -15.66 -10.86 -22.40
CA ALA A 126 -16.28 -11.92 -23.21
C ALA A 126 -15.64 -12.10 -24.61
N GLY A 127 -15.05 -11.05 -25.18
CA GLY A 127 -14.34 -11.10 -26.46
C GLY A 127 -12.87 -11.55 -26.39
N GLY A 128 -12.32 -11.84 -25.19
CA GLY A 128 -10.92 -12.22 -24.99
C GLY A 128 -9.89 -11.11 -25.27
N ASN A 129 -10.36 -9.88 -25.52
CA ASN A 129 -9.54 -8.72 -25.88
C ASN A 129 -9.95 -7.46 -25.12
N PRO A 130 -9.95 -7.46 -23.77
CA PRO A 130 -10.23 -6.28 -22.98
C PRO A 130 -9.26 -5.14 -23.33
N PRO A 131 -9.67 -3.86 -23.20
CA PRO A 131 -8.77 -2.73 -23.40
C PRO A 131 -7.46 -2.92 -22.61
N ALA A 132 -6.33 -2.65 -23.26
CA ALA A 132 -5.01 -2.75 -22.66
C ALA A 132 -4.82 -1.60 -21.64
N ASN A 133 -5.40 -1.77 -20.46
CA ASN A 133 -5.24 -0.91 -19.31
C ASN A 133 -5.30 -1.78 -18.05
N LYS A 134 -4.17 -1.92 -17.37
CA LYS A 134 -4.01 -2.82 -16.22
C LYS A 134 -4.99 -2.51 -15.08
N LEU A 135 -5.19 -1.23 -14.74
CA LEU A 135 -6.10 -0.85 -13.64
C LEU A 135 -7.57 -1.03 -13.99
N LEU A 136 -7.96 -0.76 -15.24
CA LEU A 136 -9.33 -1.05 -15.69
C LEU A 136 -9.65 -2.54 -15.54
N ARG A 137 -8.73 -3.41 -16.00
CA ARG A 137 -8.87 -4.86 -15.86
C ARG A 137 -8.90 -5.27 -14.38
N ASP A 138 -8.01 -4.72 -13.56
CA ASP A 138 -7.94 -4.97 -12.12
C ASP A 138 -9.27 -4.66 -11.41
N HIS A 139 -9.80 -3.44 -11.59
CA HIS A 139 -11.07 -3.04 -10.97
C HIS A 139 -12.27 -3.84 -11.48
N ALA A 140 -12.33 -4.13 -12.78
CA ALA A 140 -13.44 -4.90 -13.35
C ALA A 140 -13.40 -6.37 -12.88
N SER A 141 -12.24 -7.02 -12.93
CA SER A 141 -12.05 -8.37 -12.40
C SER A 141 -12.28 -8.42 -10.89
N GLY A 142 -11.92 -7.36 -10.16
CA GLY A 142 -12.21 -7.19 -8.74
C GLY A 142 -13.71 -7.21 -8.44
N LEU A 143 -14.52 -6.43 -9.17
CA LEU A 143 -15.98 -6.44 -8.98
C LEU A 143 -16.61 -7.79 -9.34
N ILE A 144 -16.15 -8.44 -10.41
CA ILE A 144 -16.62 -9.77 -10.81
C ILE A 144 -16.23 -10.81 -9.75
N GLY A 145 -15.00 -10.74 -9.22
CA GLY A 145 -14.53 -11.58 -8.12
C GLY A 145 -15.34 -11.37 -6.84
N TYR A 146 -15.67 -10.11 -6.51
CA TYR A 146 -16.55 -9.78 -5.39
C TYR A 146 -17.94 -10.40 -5.57
N ALA A 147 -18.53 -10.27 -6.77
CA ALA A 147 -19.82 -10.90 -7.07
C ALA A 147 -19.78 -12.43 -6.91
N ALA A 148 -18.68 -13.09 -7.31
CA ALA A 148 -18.50 -14.51 -7.06
C ALA A 148 -18.38 -14.82 -5.56
N ALA A 149 -17.58 -14.06 -4.82
CA ALA A 149 -17.38 -14.25 -3.38
C ALA A 149 -18.68 -14.04 -2.56
N GLN A 150 -19.57 -13.16 -3.03
CA GLN A 150 -20.90 -12.96 -2.45
C GLN A 150 -21.97 -13.96 -2.94
N GLY A 151 -21.59 -14.94 -3.76
CA GLY A 151 -22.52 -15.95 -4.31
C GLY A 151 -23.52 -15.41 -5.33
N ALA A 152 -23.26 -14.24 -5.93
CA ALA A 152 -24.13 -13.63 -6.93
C ALA A 152 -23.93 -14.20 -8.34
N LEU A 153 -22.80 -14.87 -8.58
CA LEU A 153 -22.51 -15.57 -9.84
C LEU A 153 -22.76 -17.08 -9.68
N ALA A 154 -23.06 -17.75 -10.79
CA ALA A 154 -23.19 -19.21 -10.80
C ALA A 154 -21.86 -19.89 -10.41
N SER A 155 -21.93 -21.03 -9.73
CA SER A 155 -20.76 -21.83 -9.32
C SER A 155 -19.84 -22.21 -10.48
N GLU A 156 -20.40 -22.36 -11.68
CA GLU A 156 -19.70 -22.72 -12.92
C GLU A 156 -19.12 -21.51 -13.67
N PHE A 157 -19.27 -20.29 -13.15
CA PHE A 157 -18.71 -19.10 -13.78
C PHE A 157 -17.18 -19.18 -13.82
N ASP A 158 -16.61 -19.10 -15.02
CA ASP A 158 -15.16 -19.18 -15.21
C ASP A 158 -14.48 -17.83 -14.89
N LEU A 159 -14.03 -17.68 -13.64
CA LEU A 159 -13.24 -16.52 -13.21
C LEU A 159 -11.90 -16.39 -13.97
N THR A 160 -11.38 -17.46 -14.57
CA THR A 160 -10.13 -17.40 -15.35
C THR A 160 -10.29 -16.57 -16.63
N SER A 161 -11.53 -16.45 -17.14
CA SER A 161 -11.86 -15.56 -18.27
C SER A 161 -11.62 -14.07 -17.99
N THR A 162 -11.46 -13.69 -16.72
CA THR A 162 -11.16 -12.31 -16.28
C THR A 162 -9.67 -12.09 -16.01
N ARG A 163 -8.82 -13.08 -16.28
CA ARG A 163 -7.39 -13.07 -16.01
C ARG A 163 -6.58 -13.24 -17.31
N PRO A 164 -5.36 -12.67 -17.38
CA PRO A 164 -4.46 -12.88 -18.52
C PRO A 164 -4.13 -14.39 -18.69
N PRO A 165 -3.76 -14.83 -19.91
CA PRO A 165 -3.41 -13.99 -21.05
C PRO A 165 -4.60 -13.56 -21.92
N PHE A 166 -4.62 -12.28 -22.30
CA PHE A 166 -5.50 -11.73 -23.34
C PHE A 166 -4.77 -11.51 -24.67
N SER A 167 -5.50 -11.19 -25.74
CA SER A 167 -4.93 -10.98 -27.08
C SER A 167 -4.30 -9.59 -27.32
N SER A 168 -3.62 -9.02 -26.32
CA SER A 168 -3.00 -7.69 -26.47
C SER A 168 -1.84 -7.70 -27.46
N ALA A 169 -1.72 -6.63 -28.25
CA ALA A 169 -0.68 -6.50 -29.28
C ALA A 169 0.75 -6.55 -28.71
N TRP A 170 1.59 -7.39 -29.30
CA TRP A 170 3.00 -7.60 -28.95
C TRP A 170 3.82 -7.98 -30.19
N PRO A 171 5.12 -7.60 -30.30
CA PRO A 171 5.91 -6.78 -29.37
C PRO A 171 5.51 -5.30 -29.38
N ILE A 172 5.92 -4.56 -28.34
CA ILE A 172 5.82 -3.10 -28.33
C ILE A 172 6.73 -2.46 -29.39
N GLU A 173 6.39 -1.26 -29.82
CA GLU A 173 7.13 -0.52 -30.85
C GLU A 173 8.55 -0.17 -30.40
N LYS A 174 9.52 -0.28 -31.31
CA LYS A 174 10.91 0.13 -31.07
C LYS A 174 11.10 1.60 -31.44
N ILE A 175 11.24 2.45 -30.43
CA ILE A 175 11.31 3.90 -30.60
C ILE A 175 12.77 4.38 -30.66
N SER A 176 13.10 5.11 -31.73
CA SER A 176 14.47 5.57 -32.00
C SER A 176 14.89 6.75 -31.14
N GLU A 177 16.20 6.99 -31.05
CA GLU A 177 16.74 8.16 -30.35
C GLU A 177 16.36 9.46 -31.03
N GLU A 178 16.24 9.47 -32.37
CA GLU A 178 15.80 10.63 -33.13
C GLU A 178 14.34 10.97 -32.83
N GLN A 179 13.47 9.96 -32.70
CA GLN A 179 12.07 10.17 -32.31
C GLN A 179 11.98 10.79 -30.91
N ILE A 180 12.75 10.27 -29.94
CA ILE A 180 12.79 10.85 -28.58
C ILE A 180 13.43 12.25 -28.56
N ALA A 181 14.45 12.48 -29.39
CA ALA A 181 15.11 13.79 -29.55
C ALA A 181 14.21 14.84 -30.21
N ALA A 182 13.16 14.43 -30.91
CA ALA A 182 12.18 15.34 -31.51
C ALA A 182 11.19 15.90 -30.48
N PHE A 183 10.96 15.20 -29.37
CA PHE A 183 10.10 15.65 -28.26
C PHE A 183 10.80 16.72 -27.44
N LYS A 184 10.75 17.93 -27.98
CA LYS A 184 11.32 19.14 -27.40
C LYS A 184 10.29 20.23 -27.32
N VAL A 185 10.45 21.09 -26.32
CA VAL A 185 9.65 22.28 -26.09
C VAL A 185 10.53 23.50 -25.92
N SER A 186 10.00 24.66 -26.26
CA SER A 186 10.68 25.93 -26.03
C SER A 186 10.68 26.30 -24.53
N TYR A 187 11.86 26.68 -24.03
CA TYR A 187 12.11 27.02 -22.63
C TYR A 187 12.76 28.40 -22.55
N GLY A 188 12.30 29.24 -21.61
CA GLY A 188 12.77 30.62 -21.45
C GLY A 188 12.40 31.56 -22.61
N ASP A 189 12.78 32.83 -22.47
CA ASP A 189 12.52 33.89 -23.47
C ASP A 189 13.52 33.85 -24.64
N ASP A 190 14.63 33.09 -24.49
CA ASP A 190 15.65 32.90 -25.54
C ASP A 190 15.27 31.84 -26.59
N GLY A 191 14.12 31.18 -26.42
CA GLY A 191 13.55 30.24 -27.38
C GLY A 191 14.29 28.91 -27.51
N LYS A 192 15.25 28.61 -26.62
CA LYS A 192 15.99 27.35 -26.67
C LYS A 192 15.06 26.16 -26.48
N ARG A 193 15.31 25.08 -27.23
CA ARG A 193 14.50 23.86 -27.20
C ARG A 193 15.19 22.75 -26.43
N PHE A 194 14.56 22.30 -25.36
CA PHE A 194 15.01 21.18 -24.52
C PHE A 194 13.98 20.06 -24.55
N HIS A 195 14.34 18.88 -24.08
CA HIS A 195 13.37 17.80 -23.89
C HIS A 195 12.22 18.27 -23.01
N ASP A 196 11.00 17.84 -23.34
CA ASP A 196 9.85 18.13 -22.50
C ASP A 196 9.89 17.36 -21.17
N ALA A 197 8.90 17.64 -20.33
CA ALA A 197 8.78 17.02 -19.02
C ALA A 197 8.46 15.51 -19.08
N ILE A 198 7.83 15.01 -20.15
CA ILE A 198 7.54 13.58 -20.35
C ILE A 198 8.87 12.84 -20.54
N VAL A 199 9.66 13.26 -21.53
CA VAL A 199 10.97 12.64 -21.81
C VAL A 199 11.91 12.80 -20.62
N SER A 200 11.98 14.00 -20.03
CA SER A 200 12.88 14.27 -18.89
C SER A 200 12.56 13.38 -17.69
N SER A 201 11.26 13.18 -17.38
CA SER A 201 10.85 12.34 -16.26
C SER A 201 11.02 10.84 -16.52
N LEU A 202 11.05 10.40 -17.77
CA LEU A 202 11.32 9.00 -18.18
C LEU A 202 12.80 8.70 -18.42
N LYS A 203 13.63 9.74 -18.58
CA LYS A 203 15.09 9.60 -18.68
C LYS A 203 15.69 9.21 -17.35
N ASP A 204 15.48 9.99 -16.30
CA ASP A 204 16.08 9.77 -14.95
C ASP A 204 15.21 10.24 -13.78
N GLY A 205 13.96 10.61 -14.04
CA GLY A 205 13.06 11.12 -13.02
C GLY A 205 12.38 10.04 -12.18
N ASP A 206 11.70 10.51 -11.12
CA ASP A 206 11.03 9.65 -10.14
C ASP A 206 9.96 8.75 -10.77
N PHE A 207 9.23 9.24 -11.78
CA PHE A 207 8.23 8.43 -12.50
C PHE A 207 8.88 7.20 -13.15
N ALA A 208 10.05 7.35 -13.74
CA ALA A 208 10.72 6.22 -14.37
C ALA A 208 11.22 5.21 -13.31
N ARG A 209 11.86 5.72 -12.25
CA ARG A 209 12.55 4.89 -11.24
C ARG A 209 11.62 4.18 -10.27
N TYR A 210 10.59 4.88 -9.80
CA TYR A 210 9.73 4.40 -8.72
C TYR A 210 8.36 3.92 -9.20
N ILE A 211 8.01 4.16 -10.47
CA ILE A 211 6.75 3.69 -11.05
C ILE A 211 6.98 2.72 -12.19
N LEU A 212 7.66 3.15 -13.26
CA LEU A 212 7.76 2.32 -14.46
C LEU A 212 8.72 1.13 -14.27
N ASP A 213 9.91 1.38 -13.73
CA ASP A 213 10.94 0.33 -13.61
C ASP A 213 10.49 -0.87 -12.78
N PRO A 214 9.90 -0.72 -11.58
CA PRO A 214 9.44 -1.85 -10.78
C PRO A 214 8.44 -2.73 -11.53
N ILE A 215 7.56 -2.15 -12.36
CA ILE A 215 6.59 -2.90 -13.16
C ILE A 215 7.30 -3.72 -14.24
N VAL A 216 8.24 -3.09 -14.95
CA VAL A 216 8.90 -3.69 -16.11
C VAL A 216 9.89 -4.79 -15.69
N ARG A 217 10.56 -4.61 -14.54
CA ARG A 217 11.54 -5.57 -14.00
C ARG A 217 10.94 -6.93 -13.64
N ARG A 218 9.62 -6.99 -13.39
CA ARG A 218 8.89 -8.25 -13.14
C ARG A 218 8.88 -9.21 -14.31
N PHE A 219 9.18 -8.74 -15.53
CA PHE A 219 9.03 -9.54 -16.73
C PHE A 219 10.37 -9.89 -17.36
N SER A 220 10.44 -11.12 -17.86
CA SER A 220 11.45 -11.53 -18.83
C SER A 220 11.09 -11.00 -20.22
N PRO A 221 12.06 -10.71 -21.11
CA PRO A 221 11.76 -10.49 -22.53
C PRO A 221 11.28 -11.76 -23.25
N ALA A 222 11.33 -12.93 -22.61
CA ALA A 222 10.77 -14.17 -23.13
C ALA A 222 9.23 -14.18 -23.09
N LEU A 223 8.63 -14.83 -24.09
CA LEU A 223 7.18 -15.02 -24.12
C LEU A 223 6.70 -15.89 -22.95
N ARG A 224 5.47 -15.65 -22.51
CA ARG A 224 4.78 -16.46 -21.50
C ARG A 224 4.81 -17.94 -21.90
N GLY A 225 5.11 -18.80 -20.92
CA GLY A 225 5.26 -20.26 -21.14
C GLY A 225 6.67 -20.71 -21.53
N THR A 226 7.64 -19.80 -21.67
CA THR A 226 9.06 -20.16 -21.86
C THR A 226 9.66 -20.73 -20.57
N ASP A 227 10.22 -21.94 -20.64
CA ASP A 227 10.99 -22.58 -19.55
C ASP A 227 12.11 -23.47 -20.14
N PRO A 228 13.39 -23.33 -19.73
CA PRO A 228 13.93 -22.33 -18.82
C PRO A 228 13.92 -20.92 -19.42
N LEU A 229 13.79 -19.92 -18.54
CA LEU A 229 13.89 -18.52 -18.95
C LEU A 229 15.31 -18.19 -19.42
N PRO A 230 15.46 -17.43 -20.52
CA PRO A 230 16.77 -17.12 -21.07
C PRO A 230 17.50 -16.10 -20.20
N THR A 231 18.81 -16.29 -20.10
CA THR A 231 19.74 -15.33 -19.51
C THR A 231 20.05 -14.19 -20.49
N ALA A 232 20.54 -13.07 -19.97
CA ALA A 232 20.98 -11.96 -20.81
C ALA A 232 22.13 -12.34 -21.78
N GLY A 233 23.00 -13.26 -21.36
CA GLY A 233 24.08 -13.77 -22.19
C GLY A 233 23.57 -14.60 -23.38
N GLU A 234 22.57 -15.44 -23.16
CA GLU A 234 21.93 -16.23 -24.22
C GLU A 234 21.21 -15.35 -25.24
N LEU A 235 20.42 -14.36 -24.78
CA LEU A 235 19.74 -13.41 -25.68
C LEU A 235 20.72 -12.64 -26.57
N ARG A 236 21.84 -12.19 -26.00
CA ARG A 236 22.92 -11.53 -26.75
C ARG A 236 23.57 -12.48 -27.76
N SER A 237 23.80 -13.72 -27.35
CA SER A 237 24.46 -14.72 -28.20
C SER A 237 23.55 -15.11 -29.37
N GLN A 238 22.25 -15.24 -29.11
CA GLN A 238 21.23 -15.44 -30.12
C GLN A 238 21.20 -14.27 -31.12
N TRP A 239 21.08 -13.03 -30.63
CA TRP A 239 21.09 -11.85 -31.49
C TRP A 239 22.37 -11.78 -32.34
N LEU A 240 23.53 -12.08 -31.73
CA LEU A 240 24.81 -12.06 -32.43
C LEU A 240 24.86 -13.12 -33.53
N ALA A 241 24.37 -14.34 -33.27
CA ALA A 241 24.28 -15.39 -34.27
C ALA A 241 23.39 -14.95 -35.45
N GLU A 242 22.21 -14.39 -35.16
CA GLU A 242 21.29 -13.84 -36.17
C GLU A 242 21.95 -12.72 -36.99
N PHE A 243 22.62 -11.77 -36.33
CA PHE A 243 23.31 -10.66 -36.98
C PHE A 243 24.46 -11.13 -37.87
N THR A 244 25.32 -12.03 -37.37
CA THR A 244 26.48 -12.51 -38.14
C THR A 244 26.12 -13.39 -39.33
N ALA A 245 24.92 -13.98 -39.35
CA ALA A 245 24.46 -14.83 -40.44
C ALA A 245 24.28 -14.05 -41.76
N ASP A 246 23.99 -12.75 -41.69
CA ASP A 246 23.74 -11.91 -42.87
C ASP A 246 24.47 -10.55 -42.87
N ALA A 247 25.37 -10.31 -41.92
CA ALA A 247 26.17 -9.09 -41.83
C ALA A 247 27.24 -9.01 -42.93
N SER A 248 27.40 -7.82 -43.50
CA SER A 248 28.52 -7.50 -44.40
C SER A 248 29.84 -7.34 -43.63
N GLU A 249 30.96 -7.30 -44.36
CA GLU A 249 32.26 -6.98 -43.74
C GLU A 249 32.27 -5.59 -43.07
N GLU A 250 31.54 -4.63 -43.64
CA GLU A 250 31.38 -3.28 -43.09
C GLU A 250 30.59 -3.30 -41.76
N ASP A 251 29.49 -4.06 -41.70
CA ASP A 251 28.68 -4.23 -40.50
C ASP A 251 29.49 -4.85 -39.36
N LEU A 252 30.27 -5.90 -39.67
CA LEU A 252 31.11 -6.59 -38.70
C LEU A 252 32.25 -5.69 -38.21
N ALA A 253 32.85 -4.89 -39.09
CA ALA A 253 33.88 -3.93 -38.72
C ALA A 253 33.32 -2.84 -37.79
N ALA A 254 32.15 -2.28 -38.12
CA ALA A 254 31.49 -1.28 -37.28
C ALA A 254 31.11 -1.85 -35.90
N TYR A 255 30.62 -3.10 -35.85
CA TYR A 255 30.33 -3.78 -34.60
C TYR A 255 31.60 -4.05 -33.77
N ALA A 256 32.71 -4.42 -34.40
CA ALA A 256 34.00 -4.62 -33.73
C ALA A 256 34.52 -3.32 -33.10
N THR A 257 34.43 -2.19 -33.82
CA THR A 257 34.76 -0.86 -33.29
C THR A 257 33.89 -0.51 -32.08
N LEU A 258 32.57 -0.73 -32.18
CA LEU A 258 31.64 -0.49 -31.07
C LEU A 258 31.99 -1.34 -29.83
N GLN A 259 32.34 -2.61 -30.02
CA GLN A 259 32.78 -3.47 -28.93
C GLN A 259 34.08 -2.98 -28.29
N ALA A 260 35.06 -2.55 -29.10
CA ALA A 260 36.33 -2.04 -28.60
C ALA A 260 36.13 -0.81 -27.69
N GLU A 261 35.32 0.15 -28.12
CA GLU A 261 34.99 1.33 -27.31
C GLU A 261 34.20 0.96 -26.03
N THR A 262 33.28 -0.01 -26.13
CA THR A 262 32.53 -0.52 -24.97
C THR A 262 33.45 -1.18 -23.93
N VAL A 263 34.43 -1.98 -24.37
CA VAL A 263 35.42 -2.63 -23.50
C VAL A 263 36.34 -1.59 -22.87
N ALA A 264 36.80 -0.60 -23.65
CA ALA A 264 37.66 0.47 -23.16
C ALA A 264 37.02 1.22 -21.97
N ILE A 265 35.72 1.52 -22.06
CA ILE A 265 34.98 2.19 -20.97
C ILE A 265 34.76 1.26 -19.77
N LYS A 266 34.46 -0.04 -19.99
CA LYS A 266 34.25 -0.99 -18.89
C LYS A 266 35.52 -1.29 -18.07
N GLY A 267 36.69 -1.09 -18.66
CA GLY A 267 37.99 -1.26 -17.98
C GLY A 267 38.29 -0.21 -16.91
N GLU A 268 37.64 0.96 -16.95
CA GLU A 268 37.84 2.09 -16.03
C GLU A 268 36.96 1.96 -14.76
N ARG A 269 36.94 0.78 -14.14
CA ARG A 269 35.93 0.37 -13.13
C ARG A 269 35.83 1.21 -11.84
N ASN A 270 36.78 2.11 -11.54
CA ASN A 270 36.85 2.86 -10.27
C ASN A 270 36.94 4.39 -10.43
N GLY A 271 36.56 4.97 -11.57
CA GLY A 271 36.57 6.43 -11.78
C GLY A 271 35.47 6.96 -12.72
N PRO A 272 35.19 8.27 -12.74
CA PRO A 272 34.26 8.86 -13.70
C PRO A 272 34.81 8.73 -15.12
N VAL A 273 34.05 8.06 -16.01
CA VAL A 273 34.38 7.92 -17.43
C VAL A 273 34.60 9.30 -18.05
N HIS A 274 35.76 9.52 -18.66
CA HIS A 274 36.11 10.79 -19.28
C HIS A 274 35.16 11.16 -20.45
N ALA A 275 34.93 12.46 -20.66
CA ALA A 275 33.95 12.94 -21.64
C ALA A 275 34.30 12.55 -23.09
N ASP A 276 35.58 12.53 -23.43
CA ASP A 276 36.13 12.07 -24.71
C ASP A 276 35.82 10.59 -24.97
N ARG A 277 35.91 9.73 -23.95
CA ARG A 277 35.52 8.32 -24.05
C ARG A 277 34.03 8.15 -24.36
N ARG A 278 33.17 8.93 -23.70
CA ARG A 278 31.72 8.93 -24.00
C ARG A 278 31.44 9.37 -25.42
N ASP A 279 32.12 10.42 -25.88
CA ASP A 279 31.96 10.93 -27.24
C ASP A 279 32.44 9.93 -28.30
N ASN A 280 33.53 9.20 -28.05
CA ASN A 280 33.99 8.11 -28.91
C ASN A 280 32.96 6.98 -29.00
N LEU A 281 32.39 6.55 -27.87
CA LEU A 281 31.37 5.50 -27.89
C LEU A 281 30.07 5.97 -28.56
N ARG A 282 29.65 7.22 -28.37
CA ARG A 282 28.54 7.81 -29.13
C ARG A 282 28.83 7.82 -30.63
N ALA A 283 30.05 8.15 -31.03
CA ALA A 283 30.47 8.10 -32.43
C ALA A 283 30.46 6.67 -32.99
N ALA A 284 30.96 5.69 -32.23
CA ALA A 284 30.91 4.28 -32.62
C ALA A 284 29.47 3.74 -32.73
N LYS A 285 28.57 4.14 -31.82
CA LYS A 285 27.14 3.82 -31.91
C LYS A 285 26.49 4.41 -33.17
N ARG A 286 26.80 5.68 -33.50
CA ARG A 286 26.33 6.30 -34.75
C ARG A 286 26.85 5.57 -35.98
N ALA A 287 28.14 5.31 -36.06
CA ALA A 287 28.74 4.57 -37.18
C ALA A 287 28.13 3.16 -37.33
N PHE A 288 27.92 2.45 -36.22
CA PHE A 288 27.27 1.14 -36.23
C PHE A 288 25.80 1.22 -36.71
N ARG A 289 25.05 2.23 -36.24
CA ARG A 289 23.68 2.49 -36.72
C ARG A 289 23.64 2.79 -38.21
N ASP A 290 24.59 3.57 -38.71
CA ASP A 290 24.66 3.95 -40.12
C ASP A 290 24.99 2.75 -41.01
N ALA A 291 25.85 1.83 -40.54
CA ALA A 291 26.19 0.60 -41.25
C ALA A 291 25.01 -0.38 -41.34
N ILE A 292 24.43 -0.76 -40.21
CA ILE A 292 23.41 -1.83 -40.17
C ILE A 292 21.98 -1.32 -40.44
N GLY A 293 21.82 0.00 -40.49
CA GLY A 293 20.53 0.68 -40.61
C GLY A 293 19.76 0.82 -39.28
N PRO A 294 18.84 1.80 -39.22
CA PRO A 294 18.17 2.18 -37.98
C PRO A 294 17.33 1.06 -37.36
N GLN A 295 16.62 0.26 -38.17
CA GLN A 295 15.75 -0.80 -37.65
C GLN A 295 16.54 -1.93 -36.97
N ARG A 296 17.65 -2.38 -37.58
CA ARG A 296 18.54 -3.39 -36.99
C ARG A 296 19.26 -2.85 -35.76
N PHE A 297 19.61 -1.56 -35.76
CA PHE A 297 20.18 -0.89 -34.59
C PHE A 297 19.22 -0.83 -33.40
N GLU A 298 17.95 -0.51 -33.64
CA GLU A 298 16.96 -0.53 -32.56
C GLU A 298 16.70 -1.93 -32.00
N ASP A 299 16.72 -2.93 -32.88
CA ASP A 299 16.64 -4.32 -32.46
C ASP A 299 17.84 -4.74 -31.60
N TRP A 300 19.06 -4.36 -31.98
CA TRP A 300 20.26 -4.55 -31.17
C TRP A 300 20.14 -3.87 -29.79
N ARG A 301 19.66 -2.62 -29.74
CA ARG A 301 19.45 -1.90 -28.47
C ARG A 301 18.44 -2.57 -27.56
N ALA A 302 17.40 -3.16 -28.13
CA ALA A 302 16.38 -3.89 -27.40
C ALA A 302 16.90 -5.22 -26.85
N ARG A 303 17.62 -6.01 -27.65
CA ARG A 303 17.96 -7.41 -27.35
C ARG A 303 19.38 -7.67 -26.86
N ALA A 304 20.35 -6.82 -27.21
CA ALA A 304 21.78 -7.15 -27.10
C ALA A 304 22.69 -6.06 -26.53
N GLU A 305 22.24 -4.79 -26.46
CA GLU A 305 23.03 -3.69 -25.90
C GLU A 305 23.28 -3.88 -24.39
N ASN A 306 24.56 -3.96 -24.02
CA ASN A 306 25.02 -4.27 -22.66
C ASN A 306 25.52 -3.05 -21.87
N TRP A 307 25.34 -1.85 -22.41
CA TRP A 307 25.87 -0.61 -21.84
C TRP A 307 25.06 0.61 -22.30
N ARG A 308 24.67 1.47 -21.35
CA ARG A 308 23.94 2.71 -21.61
C ARG A 308 24.72 3.91 -21.08
N ASP A 309 24.86 4.91 -21.94
CA ASP A 309 25.76 6.07 -21.79
C ASP A 309 25.23 7.15 -20.82
N GLU A 310 23.91 7.24 -20.61
CA GLU A 310 23.30 8.48 -20.11
C GLU A 310 22.38 8.36 -18.88
N GLY A 311 22.58 7.37 -17.99
CA GLY A 311 21.87 7.32 -16.71
C GLY A 311 22.04 6.01 -15.94
N MET A 312 21.49 5.94 -14.71
CA MET A 312 21.54 4.75 -13.82
C MET A 312 20.67 3.59 -14.33
N TYR A 313 20.90 3.12 -15.55
CA TYR A 313 20.08 2.09 -16.20
C TYR A 313 20.71 0.72 -16.15
N GLN A 314 20.07 -0.14 -15.36
CA GLN A 314 20.08 -1.61 -15.37
C GLN A 314 21.25 -2.23 -16.14
N GLY A 315 22.22 -2.75 -15.40
CA GLY A 315 23.13 -3.73 -15.95
C GLY A 315 22.38 -5.02 -16.25
N PHE A 316 22.87 -5.83 -17.20
CA PHE A 316 22.37 -7.19 -17.32
C PHE A 316 22.59 -7.95 -16.00
N ALA A 317 21.58 -8.72 -15.60
CA ALA A 317 21.71 -9.60 -14.44
C ALA A 317 22.98 -10.43 -14.59
N ALA A 318 23.90 -10.31 -13.62
CA ALA A 318 25.17 -11.04 -13.67
C ALA A 318 24.94 -12.56 -13.53
N ARG A 319 23.79 -12.96 -12.97
CA ARG A 319 23.31 -14.33 -12.77
C ARG A 319 21.78 -14.33 -12.85
N GLY A 320 21.20 -15.39 -13.42
CA GLY A 320 19.75 -15.59 -13.48
C GLY A 320 19.08 -15.16 -14.81
N PRO A 321 17.75 -15.32 -14.90
CA PRO A 321 16.95 -14.91 -16.05
C PRO A 321 17.13 -13.42 -16.42
N ALA A 322 16.99 -13.09 -17.70
CA ALA A 322 17.03 -11.71 -18.16
C ALA A 322 15.78 -10.93 -17.75
N GLU A 323 15.98 -9.72 -17.23
CA GLU A 323 14.92 -8.70 -17.07
C GLU A 323 14.61 -8.00 -18.40
N PHE A 324 13.37 -7.53 -18.57
CA PHE A 324 12.98 -6.73 -19.72
C PHE A 324 13.79 -5.43 -19.81
N ASN A 325 14.01 -4.98 -21.04
CA ASN A 325 14.81 -3.81 -21.36
C ASN A 325 14.12 -2.51 -20.90
N LEU A 326 14.61 -1.89 -19.82
CA LEU A 326 14.01 -0.67 -19.25
C LEU A 326 14.01 0.54 -20.19
N ALA A 327 15.07 0.77 -20.99
CA ALA A 327 15.11 1.93 -21.89
C ALA A 327 14.10 1.76 -23.02
N TRP A 328 13.91 0.53 -23.51
CA TRP A 328 12.88 0.26 -24.50
C TRP A 328 11.50 0.60 -23.95
N ALA A 329 11.17 0.10 -22.76
CA ALA A 329 9.92 0.44 -22.07
C ALA A 329 9.76 1.96 -21.85
N ARG A 330 10.79 2.64 -21.34
CA ARG A 330 10.76 4.10 -21.09
C ARG A 330 10.56 4.93 -22.35
N ARG A 331 11.27 4.59 -23.45
CA ARG A 331 11.09 5.28 -24.74
C ARG A 331 9.70 5.02 -25.31
N TRP A 332 9.21 3.79 -25.17
CA TRP A 332 7.85 3.45 -25.58
C TRP A 332 6.79 4.25 -24.81
N VAL A 333 6.90 4.32 -23.47
CA VAL A 333 5.97 5.11 -22.64
C VAL A 333 6.03 6.60 -22.99
N ALA A 334 7.23 7.14 -23.26
CA ALA A 334 7.38 8.53 -23.69
C ALA A 334 6.64 8.78 -25.01
N TRP A 335 6.95 7.99 -26.05
CA TRP A 335 6.29 8.06 -27.35
C TRP A 335 4.77 7.88 -27.23
N ARG A 336 4.33 6.87 -26.48
CA ARG A 336 2.91 6.55 -26.33
C ARG A 336 2.14 7.68 -25.64
N ALA A 337 2.75 8.37 -24.68
CA ALA A 337 2.14 9.55 -24.05
C ALA A 337 1.87 10.69 -25.06
N HIS A 338 2.75 10.88 -26.05
CA HIS A 338 2.53 11.83 -27.15
C HIS A 338 1.43 11.34 -28.10
N GLU A 339 1.46 10.07 -28.50
CA GLU A 339 0.45 9.48 -29.39
C GLU A 339 -0.97 9.54 -28.83
N LEU A 340 -1.11 9.42 -27.50
CA LEU A 340 -2.41 9.52 -26.83
C LEU A 340 -3.00 10.94 -26.86
N GLY A 341 -2.17 11.97 -27.12
CA GLY A 341 -2.66 13.32 -27.37
C GLY A 341 -1.88 14.46 -26.73
N TRP A 342 -0.78 14.20 -26.01
CA TRP A 342 0.03 15.30 -25.48
C TRP A 342 0.78 16.03 -26.61
N SER A 343 0.66 17.35 -26.69
CA SER A 343 1.46 18.19 -27.58
C SER A 343 1.90 19.50 -26.93
N GLU A 344 2.99 20.09 -27.44
CA GLU A 344 3.51 21.38 -26.99
C GLU A 344 2.44 22.49 -27.10
N ALA A 345 1.74 22.52 -28.23
CA ALA A 345 0.75 23.56 -28.55
C ALA A 345 -0.44 23.56 -27.56
N LEU A 346 -0.86 22.39 -27.08
CA LEU A 346 -2.03 22.26 -26.22
C LEU A 346 -1.68 22.35 -24.73
N HIS A 347 -0.55 21.76 -24.30
CA HIS A 347 -0.35 21.46 -22.89
C HIS A 347 0.89 22.08 -22.26
N HIS A 348 1.93 22.41 -23.05
CA HIS A 348 3.21 22.86 -22.48
C HIS A 348 3.07 24.12 -21.60
N ALA A 349 2.25 25.08 -22.02
CA ALA A 349 2.03 26.29 -21.24
C ALA A 349 1.45 26.03 -19.84
N PHE A 350 0.55 25.04 -19.72
CA PHE A 350 0.01 24.62 -18.43
C PHE A 350 1.02 23.78 -17.66
N ASP A 351 1.62 22.76 -18.27
CA ASP A 351 2.58 21.85 -17.64
C ASP A 351 3.79 22.63 -17.07
N ARG A 352 4.25 23.68 -17.75
CA ARG A 352 5.32 24.57 -17.27
C ARG A 352 4.92 25.37 -16.04
N GLY A 353 3.64 25.67 -15.88
CA GLY A 353 3.09 26.39 -14.72
C GLY A 353 2.91 25.52 -13.48
N ILE A 354 2.97 24.19 -13.61
CA ILE A 354 2.88 23.26 -12.50
C ILE A 354 4.29 23.06 -11.91
N GLY A 355 4.49 23.51 -10.67
CA GLY A 355 5.77 23.42 -9.98
C GLY A 355 6.25 21.98 -9.81
N THR A 356 7.56 21.77 -9.88
CA THR A 356 8.23 20.47 -9.69
C THR A 356 8.66 20.22 -8.24
N GLY A 357 8.09 20.96 -7.28
CA GLY A 357 8.46 20.89 -5.87
C GLY A 357 8.05 19.57 -5.23
N ARG A 358 8.92 19.02 -4.36
CA ARG A 358 8.69 17.77 -3.60
C ARG A 358 7.60 17.85 -2.53
N ASN A 359 7.08 19.05 -2.25
CA ASN A 359 6.26 19.30 -1.06
C ASN A 359 4.76 19.50 -1.37
N SER A 360 4.35 19.57 -2.64
CA SER A 360 2.93 19.68 -3.01
C SER A 360 2.69 19.07 -4.38
N HIS A 361 2.25 17.81 -4.40
CA HIS A 361 1.95 17.09 -5.62
C HIS A 361 0.43 17.14 -5.98
N GLU A 362 -0.38 17.97 -5.32
CA GLU A 362 -1.85 17.99 -5.50
C GLU A 362 -2.32 18.14 -6.95
N VAL A 363 -1.59 18.91 -7.76
CA VAL A 363 -1.88 19.12 -9.18
C VAL A 363 -0.78 18.50 -10.01
N GLU A 364 -1.14 17.57 -10.88
CA GLU A 364 -0.25 16.96 -11.85
C GLU A 364 -0.25 17.74 -13.16
N ARG A 365 0.90 17.71 -13.85
CA ARG A 365 1.00 18.12 -15.25
C ARG A 365 0.22 17.14 -16.14
N ILE A 366 -0.38 17.64 -17.22
CA ILE A 366 -1.16 16.85 -18.19
C ILE A 366 -0.29 15.73 -18.77
N GLY A 367 0.99 15.99 -19.04
CA GLY A 367 1.91 14.95 -19.51
C GLY A 367 2.01 13.75 -18.56
N LYS A 368 1.85 13.93 -17.24
CA LYS A 368 1.91 12.83 -16.27
C LYS A 368 0.67 11.92 -16.36
N LYS A 369 -0.51 12.48 -16.65
CA LYS A 369 -1.72 11.69 -16.96
C LYS A 369 -1.48 10.76 -18.15
N TYR A 370 -0.92 11.29 -19.23
CA TYR A 370 -0.62 10.50 -20.43
C TYR A 370 0.46 9.44 -20.18
N GLN A 371 1.45 9.73 -19.33
CA GLN A 371 2.42 8.75 -18.89
C GLN A 371 1.78 7.60 -18.10
N TRP A 372 0.84 7.90 -17.19
CA TRP A 372 0.09 6.85 -16.48
C TRP A 372 -0.71 5.96 -17.43
N LEU A 373 -1.43 6.55 -18.39
CA LEU A 373 -2.17 5.79 -19.40
C LEU A 373 -1.27 4.85 -20.20
N ALA A 374 -0.12 5.36 -20.68
CA ALA A 374 0.86 4.55 -21.37
C ALA A 374 1.44 3.45 -20.45
N THR A 375 1.73 3.74 -19.18
CA THR A 375 2.20 2.72 -18.22
C THR A 375 1.17 1.63 -17.98
N TYR A 376 -0.12 1.96 -17.82
CA TYR A 376 -1.19 0.97 -17.66
C TYR A 376 -1.34 0.08 -18.90
N GLU A 377 -1.14 0.66 -20.08
CA GLU A 377 -1.18 -0.07 -21.34
C GLU A 377 0.03 -1.00 -21.50
N LEU A 378 1.23 -0.52 -21.19
CA LEU A 378 2.43 -1.34 -21.21
C LEU A 378 2.31 -2.52 -20.25
N ALA A 379 1.89 -2.27 -19.01
CA ALA A 379 1.74 -3.31 -17.99
C ALA A 379 0.76 -4.40 -18.44
N ALA A 380 -0.39 -4.01 -18.99
CA ALA A 380 -1.38 -4.95 -19.54
C ALA A 380 -0.81 -5.80 -20.69
N ARG A 381 -0.13 -5.16 -21.66
CA ARG A 381 0.48 -5.88 -22.80
C ARG A 381 1.58 -6.83 -22.35
N MET A 382 2.41 -6.42 -21.39
CA MET A 382 3.49 -7.27 -20.85
C MET A 382 2.91 -8.46 -20.08
N GLU A 383 1.91 -8.25 -19.23
CA GLU A 383 1.24 -9.31 -18.49
C GLU A 383 0.62 -10.36 -19.40
N ASP A 384 0.03 -9.96 -20.52
CA ASP A 384 -0.55 -10.89 -21.48
C ASP A 384 0.49 -11.75 -22.21
N ASN A 385 1.67 -11.19 -22.50
CA ASN A 385 2.58 -11.76 -23.49
C ASN A 385 3.89 -12.31 -22.92
N LEU A 386 4.37 -11.79 -21.78
CA LEU A 386 5.71 -12.08 -21.26
C LEU A 386 5.68 -13.04 -20.08
N ALA A 387 6.77 -13.79 -19.92
CA ALA A 387 6.99 -14.59 -18.73
C ALA A 387 7.37 -13.69 -17.53
N VAL A 388 6.84 -14.03 -16.37
CA VAL A 388 7.13 -13.34 -15.10
C VAL A 388 8.39 -13.95 -14.48
N LEU A 389 9.26 -13.11 -13.91
CA LEU A 389 10.45 -13.56 -13.21
C LEU A 389 10.11 -14.05 -11.80
N THR A 390 10.51 -15.29 -11.48
CA THR A 390 10.35 -15.89 -10.15
C THR A 390 11.36 -15.25 -9.18
N GLY A 391 10.87 -14.54 -8.15
CA GLY A 391 11.74 -13.92 -7.12
C GLY A 391 11.26 -12.60 -6.55
N GLU A 392 10.21 -11.99 -7.12
CA GLU A 392 9.41 -11.00 -6.39
C GLU A 392 8.21 -11.73 -5.78
N GLU A 393 7.99 -11.58 -4.47
CA GLU A 393 6.92 -12.20 -3.66
C GLU A 393 5.48 -11.90 -4.14
N GLU A 394 5.28 -11.31 -5.31
CA GLU A 394 3.99 -10.87 -5.84
C GLU A 394 3.63 -11.57 -7.16
N GLU A 395 3.48 -12.90 -7.11
CA GLU A 395 2.73 -13.58 -8.17
C GLU A 395 1.20 -13.45 -7.92
N ASN A 396 0.79 -13.23 -6.66
CA ASN A 396 -0.62 -13.25 -6.23
C ASN A 396 -0.97 -12.10 -5.28
N GLY A 397 -0.50 -10.87 -5.54
CA GLY A 397 -0.86 -9.68 -4.73
C GLY A 397 -1.61 -8.63 -5.55
N PRO A 398 -2.29 -7.67 -4.89
CA PRO A 398 -2.97 -6.56 -5.57
C PRO A 398 -1.98 -5.75 -6.41
N SER A 399 -2.48 -5.13 -7.50
CA SER A 399 -1.59 -4.38 -8.38
C SER A 399 -0.95 -3.19 -7.65
N ARG A 400 0.39 -3.12 -7.64
CA ARG A 400 1.17 -1.93 -7.20
C ARG A 400 0.81 -0.63 -7.92
N LEU A 401 0.05 -0.73 -9.02
CA LEU A 401 -0.45 0.42 -9.77
C LEU A 401 -1.70 1.06 -9.14
N ARG A 402 -2.36 0.37 -8.19
CA ARG A 402 -3.55 0.89 -7.51
C ARG A 402 -3.18 2.19 -6.81
N ASN A 403 -4.02 3.20 -7.02
CA ASN A 403 -3.76 4.58 -6.61
C ASN A 403 -4.91 5.19 -5.80
N ILE A 404 -5.95 4.42 -5.51
CA ILE A 404 -7.07 4.78 -4.67
C ILE A 404 -7.68 3.49 -4.14
N ASP A 405 -8.15 3.47 -2.89
CA ASP A 405 -9.00 2.39 -2.42
C ASP A 405 -10.46 2.79 -2.55
N PRO A 406 -11.21 2.47 -3.62
CA PRO A 406 -12.56 3.00 -3.81
C PRO A 406 -13.58 2.55 -2.74
N SER A 407 -13.27 1.54 -1.92
CA SER A 407 -14.16 1.06 -0.87
C SER A 407 -14.08 1.88 0.42
N MET A 408 -12.93 2.48 0.75
CA MET A 408 -12.73 3.29 1.97
C MET A 408 -13.39 4.69 1.85
N LEU A 409 -14.54 4.94 2.46
CA LEU A 409 -15.24 6.22 2.32
C LEU A 409 -14.85 7.27 3.37
N ARG A 410 -14.02 6.92 4.36
CA ARG A 410 -13.49 7.86 5.34
C ARG A 410 -12.28 8.60 4.79
N GLU A 411 -12.25 9.91 5.01
CA GLU A 411 -11.07 10.73 4.70
C GLU A 411 -10.01 10.69 5.82
N ARG A 412 -10.44 10.37 7.05
CA ARG A 412 -9.61 10.25 8.24
C ARG A 412 -10.29 9.42 9.33
N THR A 413 -9.48 8.95 10.25
CA THR A 413 -9.85 8.39 11.55
C THR A 413 -9.64 9.43 12.64
N GLU A 414 -10.12 9.17 13.85
CA GLU A 414 -9.87 10.05 15.00
C GLU A 414 -8.50 9.78 15.65
N ASP A 415 -7.88 8.62 15.37
CA ASP A 415 -6.47 8.36 15.63
C ASP A 415 -5.63 8.80 14.41
N ASP A 416 -4.82 9.84 14.57
CA ASP A 416 -3.88 10.30 13.55
C ASP A 416 -2.43 9.86 13.86
N GLY A 417 -2.24 8.98 14.85
CA GLY A 417 -0.95 8.49 15.33
C GLY A 417 -0.17 9.48 16.20
N TRP A 418 -0.55 10.76 16.20
CA TRP A 418 0.13 11.84 16.93
C TRP A 418 -0.67 12.37 18.12
N ARG A 419 -2.00 12.39 17.98
CA ARG A 419 -2.90 12.90 19.01
C ARG A 419 -2.80 12.07 20.27
N ARG A 420 -2.76 12.79 21.38
CA ARG A 420 -2.97 12.26 22.72
C ARG A 420 -4.36 12.68 23.13
N PRO A 421 -5.37 11.82 23.03
CA PRO A 421 -6.73 12.13 23.47
C PRO A 421 -6.67 12.69 24.90
N ARG A 422 -7.36 13.80 25.17
CA ARG A 422 -7.42 14.36 26.54
C ARG A 422 -8.45 13.64 27.40
N GLU A 423 -9.48 13.07 26.78
CA GLU A 423 -10.58 12.34 27.44
C GLU A 423 -10.39 10.83 27.29
N ALA A 424 -10.76 10.07 28.32
CA ALA A 424 -10.72 8.61 28.26
C ALA A 424 -11.73 8.10 27.23
N SER A 425 -11.30 7.17 26.38
CA SER A 425 -12.20 6.42 25.52
C SER A 425 -12.78 5.25 26.33
N PHE A 426 -13.98 4.78 26.00
CA PHE A 426 -14.59 3.69 26.77
C PHE A 426 -13.79 2.37 26.67
N TRP A 427 -12.98 2.21 25.61
CA TRP A 427 -12.08 1.07 25.41
C TRP A 427 -10.68 1.24 26.03
N ALA A 428 -10.39 2.41 26.59
CA ALA A 428 -9.25 2.67 27.45
C ALA A 428 -9.73 3.43 28.70
N PRO A 429 -10.56 2.81 29.55
CA PRO A 429 -11.27 3.51 30.62
C PRO A 429 -10.33 3.99 31.74
N LEU A 430 -9.18 3.33 31.91
CA LEU A 430 -8.18 3.70 32.90
C LEU A 430 -7.27 4.82 32.39
N ARG A 431 -7.16 5.89 33.17
CA ARG A 431 -6.11 6.89 33.03
C ARG A 431 -5.33 7.00 34.34
N PRO A 432 -4.15 6.39 34.45
CA PRO A 432 -3.30 6.66 35.60
C PRO A 432 -2.92 8.14 35.61
N THR A 433 -2.99 8.79 36.77
CA THR A 433 -2.39 10.11 36.96
C THR A 433 -0.97 9.92 37.48
N ILE A 434 0.02 10.54 36.84
CA ILE A 434 1.41 10.52 37.32
C ILE A 434 1.64 11.83 38.09
N GLU A 435 1.33 11.81 39.39
CA GLU A 435 1.32 13.03 40.20
C GLU A 435 2.71 13.50 40.68
N ALA A 436 3.78 12.85 40.24
CA ALA A 436 5.15 13.17 40.67
C ALA A 436 5.55 14.62 40.31
N ARG A 437 6.05 15.35 41.30
CA ARG A 437 6.50 16.75 41.21
C ARG A 437 7.97 16.94 41.56
N THR A 438 8.65 15.90 42.03
CA THR A 438 10.10 15.91 42.31
C THR A 438 10.73 14.63 41.74
N PRO A 439 12.05 14.58 41.49
CA PRO A 439 12.71 13.34 41.07
C PRO A 439 12.48 12.21 42.09
N GLY A 440 12.54 12.54 43.39
CA GLY A 440 12.27 11.57 44.47
C GLY A 440 10.84 11.03 44.45
N GLU A 441 9.83 11.88 44.22
CA GLU A 441 8.44 11.43 44.05
C GLU A 441 8.26 10.57 42.80
N ALA A 442 8.99 10.86 41.72
CA ALA A 442 8.94 10.09 40.48
C ALA A 442 9.55 8.70 40.65
N LEU A 443 10.68 8.60 41.34
CA LEU A 443 11.28 7.31 41.71
C LEU A 443 10.37 6.53 42.67
N ALA A 444 9.80 7.18 43.69
CA ALA A 444 8.84 6.53 44.58
C ALA A 444 7.60 6.03 43.82
N TRP A 445 7.10 6.83 42.86
CA TRP A 445 6.07 6.38 41.94
C TRP A 445 6.55 5.17 41.16
N LEU A 446 7.70 5.21 40.48
CA LEU A 446 8.29 4.11 39.69
C LEU A 446 8.30 2.76 40.44
N HIS A 447 8.73 2.77 41.71
CA HIS A 447 8.79 1.57 42.55
C HIS A 447 7.41 1.11 43.07
N SER A 448 6.41 1.98 43.12
CA SER A 448 5.05 1.60 43.54
C SER A 448 4.30 0.79 42.47
N SER A 449 3.27 0.06 42.91
CA SER A 449 2.31 -0.64 42.03
C SER A 449 1.27 0.29 41.39
N ALA A 450 1.28 1.59 41.71
CA ALA A 450 0.41 2.57 41.08
C ALA A 450 0.68 2.62 39.57
N SER A 451 -0.36 2.81 38.76
CA SER A 451 -0.24 2.92 37.31
C SER A 451 0.36 1.69 36.62
N ILE A 452 0.37 0.51 37.24
CA ILE A 452 0.58 -0.75 36.51
C ILE A 452 -0.77 -1.15 35.91
N LEU A 453 -0.86 -1.11 34.59
CA LEU A 453 -2.11 -1.23 33.83
C LEU A 453 -2.26 -2.62 33.23
N ASP A 454 -2.23 -3.63 34.11
CA ASP A 454 -2.23 -5.06 33.75
C ASP A 454 -3.52 -5.77 34.18
N GLY A 455 -4.56 -5.04 34.62
CA GLY A 455 -5.83 -5.60 35.10
C GLY A 455 -6.80 -5.99 33.97
N ALA A 456 -7.77 -6.87 34.29
CA ALA A 456 -8.77 -7.37 33.36
C ALA A 456 -9.67 -6.26 32.77
N GLU A 457 -9.84 -5.16 33.50
CA GLU A 457 -10.57 -3.95 33.07
C GLU A 457 -9.94 -3.24 31.85
N ASN A 458 -8.72 -3.63 31.46
CA ASN A 458 -8.13 -3.20 30.20
C ASN A 458 -8.59 -4.04 29.00
N ILE A 459 -9.05 -5.27 29.25
CA ILE A 459 -9.54 -6.23 28.24
C ILE A 459 -11.07 -6.19 28.18
N GLU A 460 -11.76 -6.30 29.32
CA GLU A 460 -13.22 -6.26 29.41
C GLU A 460 -13.71 -4.83 29.60
N VAL A 461 -14.35 -4.28 28.56
CA VAL A 461 -14.82 -2.88 28.53
C VAL A 461 -16.30 -2.80 28.22
N SER A 462 -16.96 -1.74 28.67
CA SER A 462 -18.38 -1.49 28.42
C SER A 462 -18.57 -0.21 27.64
N ASP A 463 -19.44 -0.23 26.63
CA ASP A 463 -19.86 1.00 25.96
C ASP A 463 -20.95 1.75 26.77
N GLN A 464 -21.33 2.92 26.26
CA GLN A 464 -22.34 3.79 26.85
C GLN A 464 -23.75 3.16 26.95
N ASP A 465 -24.02 2.12 26.15
CA ASP A 465 -25.29 1.40 26.12
C ASP A 465 -25.23 0.14 27.01
N GLY A 466 -24.10 -0.09 27.69
CA GLY A 466 -23.86 -1.22 28.59
C GLY A 466 -23.46 -2.52 27.88
N ARG A 467 -23.21 -2.49 26.56
CA ARG A 467 -22.73 -3.68 25.85
C ARG A 467 -21.31 -3.99 26.26
N GLN A 468 -21.02 -5.28 26.38
CA GLN A 468 -19.72 -5.79 26.83
C GLN A 468 -18.85 -6.15 25.64
N TRP A 469 -17.62 -5.62 25.63
CA TRP A 469 -16.64 -5.80 24.57
C TRP A 469 -15.33 -6.35 25.15
N LEU A 470 -14.59 -7.07 24.31
CA LEU A 470 -13.22 -7.51 24.58
C LEU A 470 -12.26 -6.74 23.69
N VAL A 471 -11.23 -6.14 24.28
CA VAL A 471 -10.10 -5.54 23.56
C VAL A 471 -9.16 -6.67 23.13
N LEU A 472 -9.05 -6.90 21.82
CA LEU A 472 -8.15 -7.91 21.26
C LEU A 472 -6.75 -7.35 21.00
N THR A 473 -6.69 -6.11 20.52
CA THR A 473 -5.45 -5.39 20.24
C THR A 473 -5.63 -3.93 20.64
N GLY A 474 -4.61 -3.33 21.24
CA GLY A 474 -4.63 -1.90 21.56
C GLY A 474 -3.35 -1.43 22.23
N PHE A 475 -3.04 -0.14 22.10
CA PHE A 475 -1.88 0.47 22.74
C PHE A 475 -2.28 1.80 23.35
N GLU A 476 -1.80 2.08 24.56
CA GLU A 476 -2.01 3.34 25.25
C GLU A 476 -0.73 3.77 25.97
N ILE A 477 -0.48 5.09 25.98
CA ILE A 477 0.67 5.70 26.64
C ILE A 477 0.23 6.98 27.35
N TRP A 478 0.68 7.09 28.60
CA TRP A 478 0.46 8.23 29.48
C TRP A 478 1.81 8.80 29.86
N GLU A 479 2.01 10.08 29.59
CA GLU A 479 3.26 10.78 29.85
C GLU A 479 2.96 12.07 30.60
N GLU A 480 3.76 12.36 31.61
CA GLU A 480 3.80 13.65 32.28
C GLU A 480 5.19 14.26 32.09
N ASP A 481 5.23 15.31 31.26
CA ASP A 481 6.42 16.09 30.98
C ASP A 481 6.45 17.33 31.89
N ARG A 482 7.48 17.41 32.74
CA ARG A 482 7.84 18.56 33.56
C ARG A 482 9.15 19.14 33.04
N ASP A 483 9.45 20.40 33.37
CA ASP A 483 10.66 21.11 32.88
C ASP A 483 11.99 20.36 33.09
N TRP A 484 12.07 19.46 34.06
CA TRP A 484 13.28 18.73 34.45
C TRP A 484 13.06 17.21 34.62
N LEU A 485 11.90 16.67 34.21
CA LEU A 485 11.55 15.26 34.43
C LEU A 485 10.46 14.82 33.45
N ARG A 486 10.66 13.63 32.88
CA ARG A 486 9.62 12.91 32.15
C ARG A 486 9.30 11.61 32.88
N SER A 487 8.02 11.38 33.12
CA SER A 487 7.52 10.11 33.64
C SER A 487 6.52 9.54 32.66
N GLU A 488 6.68 8.27 32.30
CA GLU A 488 5.81 7.62 31.34
C GLU A 488 5.37 6.25 31.84
N SER A 489 4.12 5.91 31.55
CA SER A 489 3.57 4.57 31.71
C SER A 489 2.81 4.24 30.44
N TRP A 490 2.95 3.03 29.94
CA TRP A 490 2.22 2.60 28.75
C TRP A 490 1.84 1.14 28.86
N ARG A 491 0.82 0.73 28.08
CA ARG A 491 0.42 -0.66 27.93
C ARG A 491 0.15 -1.00 26.47
N ARG A 492 0.32 -2.28 26.15
CA ARG A 492 -0.12 -2.95 24.94
C ARG A 492 -0.98 -4.15 25.33
N ILE A 493 -2.04 -4.35 24.57
CA ILE A 493 -2.84 -5.57 24.55
C ILE A 493 -2.62 -6.23 23.21
N GLY A 494 -2.34 -7.52 23.24
CA GLY A 494 -2.44 -8.40 22.09
C GLY A 494 -3.15 -9.69 22.49
N CYS A 495 -3.94 -10.24 21.57
CA CYS A 495 -4.69 -11.46 21.75
C CYS A 495 -4.28 -12.47 20.67
N THR A 496 -4.18 -13.74 21.05
CA THR A 496 -4.06 -14.85 20.10
C THR A 496 -4.97 -15.99 20.51
N VAL A 497 -5.29 -16.89 19.59
CA VAL A 497 -6.19 -18.03 19.85
C VAL A 497 -5.45 -19.34 19.58
N ILE A 498 -5.67 -20.33 20.44
CA ILE A 498 -5.05 -21.67 20.37
C ILE A 498 -6.09 -22.76 20.54
N GLY A 499 -5.72 -24.00 20.24
CA GLY A 499 -6.52 -25.17 20.61
C GLY A 499 -6.55 -25.31 22.13
N ALA A 500 -7.72 -25.62 22.70
CA ALA A 500 -7.86 -25.74 24.16
C ALA A 500 -6.91 -26.80 24.77
N ALA A 501 -6.58 -27.85 24.00
CA ALA A 501 -5.66 -28.90 24.41
C ALA A 501 -4.21 -28.42 24.59
N ASP A 502 -3.83 -27.33 23.91
CA ASP A 502 -2.45 -26.82 23.88
C ASP A 502 -2.18 -25.79 24.99
N LEU A 503 -3.21 -25.38 25.74
CA LEU A 503 -3.13 -24.34 26.76
C LEU A 503 -1.98 -24.54 27.77
N PRO A 504 -1.78 -25.72 28.38
CA PRO A 504 -0.70 -25.90 29.35
C PRO A 504 0.69 -25.68 28.74
N GLN A 505 0.93 -26.22 27.54
CA GLN A 505 2.20 -26.08 26.83
C GLN A 505 2.42 -24.63 26.39
N PHE A 506 1.37 -23.95 25.95
CA PHE A 506 1.44 -22.57 25.50
C PHE A 506 1.81 -21.64 26.66
N LEU A 507 1.19 -21.81 27.83
CA LEU A 507 1.49 -20.99 29.02
C LEU A 507 2.91 -21.21 29.53
N GLU A 508 3.40 -22.46 29.56
CA GLU A 508 4.80 -22.78 29.90
C GLU A 508 5.78 -22.07 28.96
N ARG A 509 5.45 -21.99 27.67
CA ARG A 509 6.30 -21.35 26.66
C ARG A 509 6.37 -19.82 26.75
N LEU A 510 5.43 -19.19 27.43
CA LEU A 510 5.40 -17.73 27.64
C LEU A 510 5.83 -17.32 29.05
N GLU A 511 6.09 -18.28 29.93
CA GLU A 511 6.54 -17.99 31.29
C GLU A 511 7.88 -17.22 31.26
N GLY A 512 7.93 -16.09 31.97
CA GLY A 512 9.15 -15.27 32.07
C GLY A 512 9.50 -14.48 30.81
N ILE A 513 8.58 -14.33 29.85
CA ILE A 513 8.78 -13.54 28.62
C ILE A 513 8.05 -12.20 28.74
N HIS A 514 8.75 -11.12 28.37
CA HIS A 514 8.11 -9.82 28.15
C HIS A 514 7.56 -9.74 26.73
N LEU A 515 6.30 -9.31 26.60
CA LEU A 515 5.61 -9.16 25.31
C LEU A 515 5.41 -7.66 24.98
N THR A 516 6.45 -6.86 25.19
CA THR A 516 6.46 -5.39 25.12
C THR A 516 6.74 -4.84 23.71
N GLY A 517 7.06 -5.68 22.74
CA GLY A 517 7.29 -5.33 21.33
C GLY A 517 6.01 -5.20 20.50
N ASN A 518 6.09 -4.49 19.37
CA ASN A 518 4.95 -4.28 18.45
C ASN A 518 4.47 -5.58 17.77
N HIS A 519 5.36 -6.56 17.65
CA HIS A 519 5.11 -7.83 16.96
C HIS A 519 5.34 -9.04 17.87
N ASP A 520 5.43 -8.81 19.19
CA ASP A 520 5.62 -9.92 20.13
C ASP A 520 4.38 -10.80 20.13
N MET A 521 3.16 -10.23 20.20
CA MET A 521 1.93 -10.97 19.90
C MET A 521 1.67 -11.00 18.40
N PRO A 522 1.25 -12.15 17.84
CA PRO A 522 1.07 -12.30 16.41
C PRO A 522 -0.18 -11.54 15.93
N VAL A 523 -0.06 -10.88 14.79
CA VAL A 523 -1.17 -10.24 14.07
C VAL A 523 -1.33 -10.98 12.74
N GLY A 524 -2.56 -11.20 12.31
CA GLY A 524 -2.84 -11.81 11.02
C GLY A 524 -2.37 -10.89 9.91
N GLY A 525 -1.79 -11.45 8.84
CA GLY A 525 -1.57 -10.69 7.63
C GLY A 525 -2.91 -10.24 7.09
N ALA A 526 -3.19 -8.93 7.03
CA ALA A 526 -3.99 -8.47 5.91
C ALA A 526 -3.03 -8.54 4.72
N ASP A 527 -3.01 -9.67 4.05
CA ASP A 527 -2.01 -9.97 3.02
C ASP A 527 -2.08 -8.96 1.87
N GLY A 528 -1.27 -7.90 1.95
CA GLY A 528 -0.97 -7.02 0.82
C GLY A 528 -1.01 -5.52 1.11
N TYR A 529 0.15 -4.89 1.00
CA TYR A 529 0.24 -3.47 0.64
C TYR A 529 -0.58 -3.24 -0.65
N HIS A 530 -1.43 -2.21 -0.72
CA HIS A 530 -2.39 -1.93 -1.82
C HIS A 530 -3.69 -2.76 -1.88
N MET A 531 -4.06 -3.50 -0.83
CA MET A 531 -5.42 -4.05 -0.73
C MET A 531 -6.47 -2.96 -0.51
N HIS A 532 -7.66 -3.15 -1.09
CA HIS A 532 -8.82 -2.32 -0.75
C HIS A 532 -9.49 -2.82 0.55
N LEU A 533 -10.02 -1.92 1.38
CA LEU A 533 -10.69 -2.26 2.64
C LEU A 533 -11.78 -3.32 2.43
N GLY A 534 -12.63 -3.13 1.41
CA GLY A 534 -13.73 -4.03 1.08
C GLY A 534 -13.31 -5.35 0.42
N GLU A 535 -12.02 -5.54 0.11
CA GLU A 535 -11.47 -6.81 -0.38
C GLU A 535 -11.13 -7.78 0.76
N HIS A 536 -10.95 -7.26 1.98
CA HIS A 536 -10.71 -8.09 3.16
C HIS A 536 -12.00 -8.78 3.63
N PRO A 537 -12.02 -10.11 3.84
CA PRO A 537 -10.93 -11.08 3.72
C PRO A 537 -10.99 -11.93 2.43
N TRP A 538 -11.91 -11.64 1.51
CA TRP A 538 -12.29 -12.59 0.45
C TRP A 538 -11.36 -12.61 -0.77
N ALA A 539 -10.70 -11.48 -1.09
CA ALA A 539 -9.97 -11.35 -2.36
C ALA A 539 -8.62 -12.06 -2.34
N TRP A 540 -8.03 -12.17 -1.16
CA TRP A 540 -6.70 -12.72 -0.94
C TRP A 540 -6.80 -13.71 0.20
N PRO A 541 -7.18 -14.97 -0.11
CA PRO A 541 -7.32 -15.99 0.92
C PRO A 541 -5.97 -16.13 1.62
N ASP A 542 -6.03 -15.98 2.94
CA ASP A 542 -4.91 -16.12 3.87
C ASP A 542 -4.07 -17.36 3.48
N HIS A 543 -2.76 -17.16 3.29
CA HIS A 543 -1.84 -18.24 2.96
C HIS A 543 -1.70 -19.28 4.09
N SER A 544 -2.31 -19.03 5.25
CA SER A 544 -2.35 -19.93 6.38
C SER A 544 -3.37 -21.06 6.23
N ASP A 545 -3.14 -22.17 6.95
CA ASP A 545 -4.09 -23.29 7.03
C ASP A 545 -5.32 -22.85 7.83
N ASN A 546 -6.25 -22.15 7.16
CA ASN A 546 -7.52 -21.74 7.74
C ASN A 546 -7.35 -20.76 8.93
N GLY A 547 -6.36 -19.86 8.86
CA GLY A 547 -6.01 -18.89 9.90
C GLY A 547 -4.87 -19.31 10.84
N TRP A 548 -4.38 -20.56 10.77
CA TRP A 548 -3.32 -21.08 11.64
C TRP A 548 -1.92 -20.71 11.14
N ILE A 549 -1.13 -20.03 11.98
CA ILE A 549 0.26 -19.69 11.70
C ILE A 549 1.21 -20.34 12.71
N GLU A 550 2.46 -20.52 12.29
CA GLU A 550 3.56 -20.93 13.16
C GLU A 550 4.22 -19.70 13.76
N TRP A 551 4.01 -19.46 15.05
CA TRP A 551 4.54 -18.31 15.77
C TRP A 551 5.64 -18.70 16.76
N ARG A 552 6.65 -17.85 16.91
CA ARG A 552 7.73 -18.01 17.88
C ARG A 552 7.79 -16.77 18.77
N PRO A 553 7.56 -16.90 20.09
CA PRO A 553 7.66 -15.77 21.00
C PRO A 553 9.09 -15.24 21.03
N ASN A 554 9.23 -13.93 20.87
CA ASN A 554 10.51 -13.26 21.02
C ASN A 554 10.98 -13.36 22.48
N GLY A 555 12.28 -13.59 22.70
CA GLY A 555 12.82 -13.84 24.05
C GLY A 555 12.62 -15.26 24.60
N GLY A 556 11.92 -16.14 23.87
CA GLY A 556 11.83 -17.57 24.19
C GLY A 556 13.00 -18.40 23.63
N ASP A 557 12.97 -19.72 23.88
CA ASP A 557 13.94 -20.64 23.29
C ASP A 557 13.75 -20.73 21.76
N TRP A 558 14.68 -20.13 21.00
CA TRP A 558 14.69 -20.15 19.54
C TRP A 558 14.84 -21.55 18.93
N GLN A 559 15.34 -22.53 19.68
CA GLN A 559 15.47 -23.92 19.22
C GLN A 559 14.17 -24.71 19.41
N ALA A 560 13.28 -24.27 20.30
CA ALA A 560 12.02 -24.93 20.54
C ALA A 560 11.10 -24.85 19.29
N PRO A 561 10.17 -25.79 19.09
CA PRO A 561 9.21 -25.73 17.99
C PRO A 561 8.39 -24.44 18.02
N ALA A 562 7.92 -24.00 16.85
CA ALA A 562 6.94 -22.93 16.76
C ALA A 562 5.61 -23.39 17.38
N LEU A 563 4.82 -22.41 17.82
CA LEU A 563 3.50 -22.61 18.40
C LEU A 563 2.47 -22.35 17.31
N SER A 564 1.55 -23.28 17.14
CA SER A 564 0.42 -23.11 16.23
C SER A 564 -0.61 -22.19 16.88
N VAL A 565 -0.89 -21.05 16.24
CA VAL A 565 -1.77 -20.01 16.79
C VAL A 565 -2.65 -19.39 15.70
N ARG A 566 -3.73 -18.74 16.12
CA ARG A 566 -4.62 -17.94 15.27
C ARG A 566 -4.71 -16.50 15.77
N PRO A 567 -4.12 -15.53 15.06
CA PRO A 567 -4.36 -14.12 15.34
C PRO A 567 -5.82 -13.76 15.07
N PRO A 568 -6.56 -13.13 16.01
CA PRO A 568 -7.96 -12.76 15.80
C PRO A 568 -8.13 -11.46 14.99
N THR A 569 -7.04 -10.72 14.76
CA THR A 569 -7.05 -9.41 14.08
C THR A 569 -6.09 -9.39 12.90
N ALA A 570 -6.36 -8.54 11.93
CA ALA A 570 -5.49 -8.19 10.81
C ALA A 570 -5.33 -6.66 10.73
N GLU A 571 -4.21 -6.16 10.20
CA GLU A 571 -3.95 -4.72 10.11
C GLU A 571 -4.19 -4.20 8.69
N TYR A 572 -5.02 -3.17 8.55
CA TYR A 572 -5.19 -2.43 7.30
C TYR A 572 -4.49 -1.08 7.38
N THR A 573 -3.76 -0.70 6.33
CA THR A 573 -3.11 0.61 6.23
C THR A 573 -3.39 1.30 4.88
N ALA A 574 -3.76 2.57 4.94
CA ALA A 574 -3.86 3.48 3.81
C ALA A 574 -3.01 4.75 4.06
N GLU A 575 -2.10 5.06 3.14
CA GLU A 575 -1.14 6.15 3.31
C GLU A 575 -1.54 7.44 2.56
N SER A 576 -1.60 8.56 3.27
CA SER A 576 -1.93 9.88 2.68
C SER A 576 -0.79 10.52 1.89
N SER A 577 0.45 10.15 2.17
CA SER A 577 1.62 10.59 1.40
C SER A 577 1.77 9.87 0.05
N SER A 578 0.93 8.87 -0.22
CA SER A 578 0.99 8.03 -1.41
C SER A 578 0.23 8.65 -2.60
N TYR A 579 -0.53 7.84 -3.34
CA TYR A 579 -1.31 8.24 -4.52
C TYR A 579 -2.78 8.55 -4.23
N ASP A 580 -3.33 8.14 -3.08
CA ASP A 580 -4.74 8.37 -2.73
C ASP A 580 -4.93 9.75 -2.07
N TYR A 581 -5.40 10.73 -2.84
CA TYR A 581 -5.67 12.10 -2.34
C TYR A 581 -7.10 12.27 -1.81
N SER A 582 -7.83 11.18 -1.61
CA SER A 582 -9.12 11.21 -0.92
C SER A 582 -8.98 11.21 0.60
N ILE A 583 -7.84 10.76 1.14
CA ILE A 583 -7.54 10.76 2.58
C ILE A 583 -6.65 11.95 2.99
N THR A 584 -6.80 12.43 4.22
CA THR A 584 -6.06 13.60 4.75
C THR A 584 -4.94 13.23 5.72
N GLN A 585 -4.86 11.96 6.12
CA GLN A 585 -3.85 11.40 7.02
C GLN A 585 -3.67 9.91 6.74
N ASN A 586 -2.59 9.31 7.24
CA ASN A 586 -2.46 7.86 7.21
C ASN A 586 -3.54 7.25 8.10
N ILE A 587 -4.20 6.21 7.60
CA ILE A 587 -5.24 5.46 8.30
C ILE A 587 -4.69 4.06 8.53
N THR A 588 -4.53 3.68 9.79
CA THR A 588 -4.23 2.32 10.20
C THR A 588 -5.38 1.83 11.07
N LEU A 589 -5.91 0.65 10.76
CA LEU A 589 -7.09 0.09 11.38
C LEU A 589 -6.86 -1.38 11.72
N ASN A 590 -7.44 -1.81 12.84
CA ASN A 590 -7.53 -3.23 13.15
C ASN A 590 -8.82 -3.82 12.58
N LEU A 591 -8.72 -4.80 11.69
CA LEU A 591 -9.82 -5.57 11.12
C LEU A 591 -9.90 -6.95 11.80
N PRO A 592 -11.04 -7.65 11.79
CA PRO A 592 -11.10 -9.03 12.25
C PRO A 592 -10.37 -9.94 11.24
N ALA A 593 -9.61 -10.92 11.70
CA ALA A 593 -8.95 -11.88 10.83
C ALA A 593 -9.98 -12.69 10.00
N GLY A 594 -9.60 -13.18 8.82
CA GLY A 594 -10.50 -13.88 7.90
C GLY A 594 -11.23 -15.06 8.55
N TRP A 595 -10.51 -15.91 9.30
CA TRP A 595 -11.11 -17.04 10.02
C TRP A 595 -12.14 -16.59 11.07
N LEU A 596 -11.94 -15.43 11.71
CA LEU A 596 -12.85 -14.89 12.71
C LEU A 596 -14.13 -14.37 12.04
N ILE A 597 -13.97 -13.71 10.88
CA ILE A 597 -15.09 -13.30 10.03
C ILE A 597 -15.96 -14.51 9.69
N ASP A 598 -15.35 -15.61 9.24
CA ASP A 598 -16.07 -16.83 8.87
C ASP A 598 -16.79 -17.47 10.07
N LYS A 599 -16.10 -17.62 11.21
CA LYS A 599 -16.65 -18.31 12.41
C LYS A 599 -17.76 -17.54 13.12
N LEU A 600 -17.76 -16.21 13.02
CA LEU A 600 -18.79 -15.33 13.57
C LEU A 600 -19.83 -14.89 12.51
N GLY A 601 -19.68 -15.30 11.25
CA GLY A 601 -20.59 -14.93 10.17
C GLY A 601 -20.63 -13.42 9.93
N LEU A 602 -19.46 -12.77 9.96
CA LEU A 602 -19.35 -11.32 9.86
C LEU A 602 -19.30 -10.84 8.42
N ARG A 603 -19.73 -9.61 8.22
CA ARG A 603 -19.50 -8.84 7.00
C ARG A 603 -19.18 -7.40 7.32
N LEU A 604 -18.34 -6.77 6.50
CA LEU A 604 -18.15 -5.32 6.53
C LEU A 604 -19.50 -4.65 6.21
N SER A 605 -19.91 -3.69 7.04
CA SER A 605 -21.19 -2.99 6.87
C SER A 605 -21.15 -1.96 5.74
N ASP A 606 -20.19 -1.05 5.77
CA ASP A 606 -19.79 -0.20 4.66
C ASP A 606 -18.41 0.42 4.93
N GLY A 607 -17.86 1.10 3.92
CA GLY A 607 -16.54 1.74 4.04
C GLY A 607 -16.54 3.08 4.79
N ARG A 608 -17.68 3.52 5.33
CA ARG A 608 -17.80 4.77 6.10
C ARG A 608 -17.83 4.51 7.61
N SER A 609 -18.57 3.51 8.07
CA SER A 609 -18.61 3.07 9.48
C SER A 609 -17.43 2.18 9.82
N ILE A 610 -17.02 1.30 8.89
CA ILE A 610 -15.98 0.29 9.07
C ILE A 610 -16.29 -0.64 10.25
N GLU A 611 -17.57 -0.97 10.40
CA GLU A 611 -18.06 -1.91 11.41
C GLU A 611 -18.33 -3.28 10.77
N TYR A 612 -18.06 -4.36 11.51
CA TYR A 612 -18.36 -5.72 11.09
C TYR A 612 -19.61 -6.22 11.81
N ARG A 613 -20.58 -6.70 11.02
CA ARG A 613 -21.90 -7.10 11.49
C ARG A 613 -22.17 -8.57 11.22
N ASN A 614 -22.91 -9.21 12.13
CA ASN A 614 -23.43 -10.56 11.91
C ASN A 614 -24.62 -10.56 10.93
N ALA A 615 -25.19 -11.74 10.68
CA ALA A 615 -26.37 -11.93 9.82
C ALA A 615 -27.61 -11.17 10.32
N ASP A 616 -27.75 -10.99 11.63
CA ASP A 616 -28.85 -10.23 12.26
C ASP A 616 -28.66 -8.71 12.16
N GLY A 617 -27.51 -8.26 11.64
CA GLY A 617 -27.18 -6.85 11.46
C GLY A 617 -26.61 -6.17 12.70
N GLU A 618 -26.26 -6.93 13.74
CA GLU A 618 -25.64 -6.42 14.98
C GLU A 618 -24.15 -6.21 14.78
N VAL A 619 -23.59 -5.11 15.30
CA VAL A 619 -22.14 -4.88 15.28
C VAL A 619 -21.48 -5.83 16.27
N VAL A 620 -20.60 -6.69 15.78
CA VAL A 620 -19.88 -7.69 16.57
C VAL A 620 -18.39 -7.37 16.65
N PHE A 621 -17.83 -6.67 15.66
CA PHE A 621 -16.42 -6.25 15.70
C PHE A 621 -16.27 -4.83 15.15
N MET A 622 -15.38 -4.04 15.75
CA MET A 622 -15.05 -2.70 15.25
C MET A 622 -13.67 -2.23 15.71
N ASP A 623 -13.09 -1.30 14.95
CA ASP A 623 -12.12 -0.34 15.47
C ASP A 623 -12.83 0.98 15.79
N PRO A 624 -12.99 1.34 17.08
CA PRO A 624 -13.77 2.52 17.45
C PRO A 624 -13.10 3.84 17.04
N SER A 625 -11.78 3.84 16.80
CA SER A 625 -11.06 5.03 16.34
C SER A 625 -11.48 5.48 14.93
N ALA A 626 -12.17 4.61 14.18
CA ALA A 626 -12.78 4.95 12.90
C ALA A 626 -13.75 6.15 13.03
N HIS A 627 -14.41 6.34 14.18
CA HIS A 627 -15.43 7.37 14.38
C HIS A 627 -15.44 8.03 15.77
N ARG A 628 -14.65 7.55 16.73
CA ARG A 628 -14.60 8.08 18.10
C ARG A 628 -13.18 8.47 18.48
N VAL A 629 -13.04 9.57 19.20
CA VAL A 629 -11.75 10.05 19.70
C VAL A 629 -11.13 9.02 20.64
N GLY A 630 -9.93 8.56 20.30
CA GLY A 630 -9.15 7.57 21.05
C GLY A 630 -8.14 6.88 20.14
N ARG A 631 -7.19 6.14 20.71
CA ARG A 631 -6.25 5.33 19.91
C ARG A 631 -6.96 4.14 19.26
N SER A 632 -6.42 3.69 18.13
CA SER A 632 -6.88 2.47 17.44
C SER A 632 -6.83 1.26 18.36
N ALA A 633 -7.90 0.46 18.30
CA ALA A 633 -8.04 -0.78 19.06
C ALA A 633 -8.96 -1.74 18.31
N ALA A 634 -8.77 -3.05 18.48
CA ALA A 634 -9.69 -4.06 17.99
C ALA A 634 -10.67 -4.46 19.09
N LEU A 635 -11.97 -4.22 18.88
CA LEU A 635 -13.03 -4.64 19.81
C LEU A 635 -13.87 -5.74 19.20
N VAL A 636 -14.17 -6.76 19.99
CA VAL A 636 -15.14 -7.82 19.65
C VAL A 636 -16.20 -7.94 20.74
N ASP A 637 -17.44 -8.21 20.36
CA ASP A 637 -18.53 -8.48 21.29
C ASP A 637 -18.17 -9.66 22.18
N ARG A 638 -18.26 -9.45 23.50
CA ARG A 638 -17.77 -10.42 24.50
C ARG A 638 -18.51 -11.74 24.42
N ALA A 639 -19.83 -11.71 24.31
CA ALA A 639 -20.64 -12.92 24.33
C ALA A 639 -20.40 -13.73 23.05
N ALA A 640 -20.50 -13.06 21.90
CA ALA A 640 -20.29 -13.70 20.59
C ALA A 640 -18.91 -14.36 20.49
N PHE A 641 -17.85 -13.69 20.94
CA PHE A 641 -16.49 -14.22 20.87
C PHE A 641 -16.28 -15.42 21.79
N LEU A 642 -16.66 -15.32 23.07
CA LEU A 642 -16.42 -16.40 24.04
C LEU A 642 -17.29 -17.64 23.77
N GLU A 643 -18.54 -17.45 23.31
CA GLU A 643 -19.41 -18.55 22.88
C GLU A 643 -18.84 -19.26 21.64
N MET A 644 -18.29 -18.51 20.69
CA MET A 644 -17.60 -19.07 19.52
C MET A 644 -16.38 -19.88 19.94
N LEU A 645 -15.52 -19.36 20.82
CA LEU A 645 -14.35 -20.10 21.31
C LEU A 645 -14.75 -21.43 21.97
N ALA A 646 -15.78 -21.41 22.83
CA ALA A 646 -16.27 -22.61 23.50
C ALA A 646 -16.84 -23.64 22.50
N ARG A 647 -17.57 -23.18 21.48
CA ARG A 647 -18.13 -24.04 20.43
C ARG A 647 -17.05 -24.72 19.58
N GLU A 648 -15.95 -24.02 19.32
CA GLU A 648 -14.86 -24.48 18.44
C GLU A 648 -13.71 -25.17 19.20
N GLU A 649 -13.85 -25.40 20.52
CA GLU A 649 -12.81 -25.96 21.40
C GLU A 649 -11.50 -25.14 21.37
N LEU A 650 -11.64 -23.82 21.31
CA LEU A 650 -10.54 -22.86 21.27
C LEU A 650 -10.42 -22.08 22.59
N VAL A 651 -9.23 -21.56 22.84
CA VAL A 651 -8.94 -20.67 23.98
C VAL A 651 -8.23 -19.42 23.46
N ALA A 652 -8.70 -18.25 23.87
CA ALA A 652 -8.01 -16.99 23.63
C ALA A 652 -7.04 -16.69 24.77
N ILE A 653 -5.85 -16.22 24.42
CA ILE A 653 -4.79 -15.76 25.31
C ILE A 653 -4.54 -14.28 25.05
N TRP A 654 -4.69 -13.46 26.09
CA TRP A 654 -4.31 -12.05 26.06
C TRP A 654 -2.98 -11.85 26.78
N ALA A 655 -2.14 -10.99 26.21
CA ALA A 655 -1.01 -10.40 26.90
C ALA A 655 -1.28 -8.92 27.14
N VAL A 656 -1.29 -8.51 28.41
CA VAL A 656 -1.27 -7.10 28.81
C VAL A 656 0.15 -6.80 29.28
N ALA A 657 0.92 -6.16 28.40
CA ALA A 657 2.33 -5.88 28.63
C ALA A 657 2.60 -4.38 28.58
N GLY A 658 3.60 -3.90 29.30
CA GLY A 658 3.86 -2.48 29.36
C GLY A 658 5.11 -2.12 30.13
N GLU A 659 5.39 -0.83 30.17
CA GLU A 659 6.49 -0.30 30.96
C GLU A 659 6.06 0.93 31.76
N LYS A 660 6.85 1.20 32.78
CA LYS A 660 6.80 2.38 33.62
C LYS A 660 8.22 2.89 33.78
N SER A 661 8.46 4.14 33.42
CA SER A 661 9.82 4.67 33.33
C SER A 661 9.89 6.11 33.80
N VAL A 662 11.08 6.48 34.29
CA VAL A 662 11.41 7.86 34.67
C VAL A 662 12.70 8.26 33.96
N PHE A 663 12.68 9.43 33.30
CA PHE A 663 13.79 10.00 32.57
C PHE A 663 13.99 11.48 32.92
N GLY A 664 15.19 11.98 32.72
CA GLY A 664 15.41 13.43 32.54
C GLY A 664 14.80 13.93 31.21
N PRO A 665 14.79 15.25 30.98
CA PRO A 665 14.16 15.84 29.80
C PRO A 665 14.83 15.45 28.47
N LEU A 666 16.14 15.18 28.48
CA LEU A 666 16.85 14.50 27.40
C LEU A 666 17.38 13.14 27.87
N HIS A 667 17.65 12.23 26.94
CA HIS A 667 18.31 10.95 27.27
C HIS A 667 19.66 11.12 27.99
N SER A 668 20.33 12.25 27.82
CA SER A 668 21.57 12.61 28.53
C SER A 668 21.36 13.08 29.96
N ASP A 669 20.12 13.42 30.34
CA ASP A 669 19.79 14.14 31.58
C ASP A 669 19.39 13.19 32.71
N GLY A 670 19.86 11.93 32.62
CA GLY A 670 19.64 10.91 33.62
C GLY A 670 18.50 9.96 33.30
N PHE A 671 18.66 8.73 33.77
CA PHE A 671 17.68 7.66 33.75
C PHE A 671 17.37 7.31 35.19
N GLY A 672 16.09 7.16 35.53
CA GLY A 672 15.63 6.80 36.88
C GLY A 672 15.33 5.32 37.06
N GLY A 673 15.33 4.56 35.97
CA GLY A 673 14.95 3.17 35.92
C GLY A 673 13.69 2.93 35.09
N ARG A 674 13.46 1.66 34.77
CA ARG A 674 12.32 1.17 33.99
C ARG A 674 11.80 -0.12 34.58
N ARG A 675 10.50 -0.18 34.82
CA ARG A 675 9.79 -1.39 35.24
C ARG A 675 9.00 -1.91 34.06
N SER A 676 9.35 -3.11 33.59
CA SER A 676 8.63 -3.80 32.51
C SER A 676 7.74 -4.87 33.12
N PHE A 677 6.53 -5.02 32.61
CA PHE A 677 5.57 -6.02 33.08
C PHE A 677 4.87 -6.71 31.92
N THR A 678 4.48 -7.97 32.14
CA THR A 678 3.56 -8.73 31.29
C THR A 678 2.65 -9.54 32.19
N ARG A 679 1.34 -9.40 32.02
CA ARG A 679 0.35 -10.30 32.61
C ARG A 679 -0.43 -10.99 31.49
N LEU A 680 -0.49 -12.31 31.59
CA LEU A 680 -1.26 -13.15 30.69
C LEU A 680 -2.66 -13.39 31.25
N PHE A 681 -3.64 -13.47 30.35
CA PHE A 681 -5.00 -13.90 30.64
C PHE A 681 -5.40 -14.98 29.65
N HIS A 682 -6.23 -15.94 30.06
CA HIS A 682 -6.85 -16.88 29.15
C HIS A 682 -8.36 -16.97 29.36
N SER A 683 -9.09 -17.28 28.29
CA SER A 683 -10.52 -17.57 28.40
C SER A 683 -10.77 -18.94 29.01
N GLU A 684 -11.64 -19.04 30.00
CA GLU A 684 -12.11 -20.30 30.58
C GLU A 684 -13.57 -20.17 31.00
N ALA A 685 -14.44 -21.08 30.55
CA ALA A 685 -15.86 -21.14 30.92
C ALA A 685 -16.62 -19.79 30.82
N GLY A 686 -16.31 -18.98 29.81
CA GLY A 686 -16.96 -17.67 29.59
C GLY A 686 -16.44 -16.52 30.47
N ALA A 687 -15.31 -16.72 31.16
CA ALA A 687 -14.61 -15.71 31.96
C ALA A 687 -13.13 -15.62 31.57
N LEU A 688 -12.47 -14.53 31.99
CA LEU A 688 -11.02 -14.38 31.88
C LEU A 688 -10.35 -14.82 33.17
N GLN A 689 -9.34 -15.69 33.05
CA GLN A 689 -8.47 -16.08 34.16
C GLN A 689 -7.14 -15.34 34.05
N ALA A 690 -6.78 -14.62 35.10
CA ALA A 690 -5.52 -13.87 35.18
C ALA A 690 -4.41 -14.77 35.73
N LEU A 691 -3.25 -14.75 35.07
CA LEU A 691 -2.03 -15.38 35.58
C LEU A 691 -1.20 -14.39 36.42
N PRO A 692 -0.23 -14.89 37.21
CA PRO A 692 0.72 -14.03 37.90
C PRO A 692 1.41 -13.07 36.91
N ARG A 693 1.65 -11.83 37.36
CA ARG A 693 2.41 -10.86 36.57
C ARG A 693 3.88 -11.29 36.56
N PHE A 694 4.48 -11.30 35.37
CA PHE A 694 5.93 -11.29 35.22
C PHE A 694 6.40 -9.83 35.18
N GLU A 695 7.39 -9.48 36.01
CA GLU A 695 7.93 -8.13 36.05
C GLU A 695 9.43 -8.10 36.30
N THR A 696 10.11 -7.14 35.68
CA THR A 696 11.54 -6.89 35.86
C THR A 696 11.78 -5.40 36.04
N PHE A 697 12.91 -5.05 36.66
CA PHE A 697 13.33 -3.68 36.87
C PHE A 697 14.72 -3.46 36.30
N GLU A 698 14.83 -2.58 35.31
CA GLU A 698 16.09 -2.08 34.77
C GLU A 698 16.55 -0.91 35.66
N LYS A 699 17.69 -1.08 36.32
CA LYS A 699 18.24 -0.09 37.24
C LYS A 699 18.95 1.02 36.48
N PRO A 700 18.93 2.27 36.98
CA PRO A 700 19.84 3.29 36.50
C PRO A 700 21.26 3.04 37.01
N SER A 701 22.26 3.55 36.29
CA SER A 701 23.61 3.68 36.83
C SER A 701 23.66 4.74 37.93
N ARG A 702 24.66 4.67 38.82
CA ARG A 702 24.85 5.69 39.87
C ARG A 702 24.94 7.09 39.29
N ARG A 703 25.66 7.23 38.17
CA ARG A 703 25.79 8.50 37.46
C ARG A 703 24.45 8.99 36.89
N GLN A 704 23.70 8.12 36.22
CA GLN A 704 22.38 8.46 35.67
C GLN A 704 21.41 8.94 36.75
N ARG A 705 21.41 8.27 37.90
CA ARG A 705 20.56 8.64 39.03
C ARG A 705 20.99 9.96 39.67
N ALA A 706 22.30 10.18 39.86
CA ALA A 706 22.82 11.45 40.38
C ALA A 706 22.46 12.63 39.47
N ILE A 707 22.55 12.46 38.14
CA ILE A 707 22.11 13.48 37.17
C ILE A 707 20.62 13.79 37.35
N LEU A 708 19.78 12.74 37.46
CA LEU A 708 18.33 12.90 37.63
C LEU A 708 17.96 13.62 38.95
N LEU A 709 18.71 13.37 40.02
CA LEU A 709 18.50 14.00 41.34
C LEU A 709 19.11 15.42 41.44
N GLY A 710 19.91 15.84 40.45
CA GLY A 710 20.66 17.10 40.50
C GLY A 710 21.83 17.07 41.48
N GLU A 711 22.39 15.88 41.73
CA GLU A 711 23.52 15.64 42.62
C GLU A 711 24.87 15.77 41.87
N ASP A 712 25.97 15.82 42.62
CA ASP A 712 27.31 15.87 42.02
C ASP A 712 27.67 14.53 41.37
N VAL A 713 28.21 14.60 40.16
CA VAL A 713 28.54 13.45 39.30
C VAL A 713 30.04 13.21 39.19
N GLU A 714 30.86 14.04 39.83
CA GLU A 714 32.31 13.97 39.74
C GLU A 714 32.83 12.65 40.33
N GLY A 715 33.39 11.79 39.47
CA GLY A 715 33.94 10.48 39.85
C GLY A 715 32.99 9.28 39.72
N LEU A 716 31.74 9.48 39.28
CA LEU A 716 30.79 8.39 38.98
C LEU A 716 30.96 7.90 37.53
N THR A 717 30.88 6.58 37.32
CA THR A 717 30.91 5.95 35.99
C THR A 717 29.50 5.58 35.52
N ASP A 718 29.31 5.50 34.21
CA ASP A 718 28.02 5.08 33.63
C ASP A 718 27.81 3.55 33.69
N ASP A 719 28.88 2.77 33.91
CA ASP A 719 28.86 1.30 33.85
C ASP A 719 28.55 0.61 35.20
N GLU A 720 28.49 1.35 36.31
CA GLU A 720 28.17 0.82 37.64
C GLU A 720 26.67 1.00 37.95
N GLU A 721 25.92 -0.10 37.93
CA GLU A 721 24.53 -0.14 38.42
C GLU A 721 24.45 0.34 39.87
N ASP A 722 23.38 1.06 40.21
CA ASP A 722 23.18 1.51 41.59
C ASP A 722 22.67 0.36 42.48
N GLU A 723 23.59 -0.21 43.27
CA GLU A 723 23.31 -1.30 44.22
C GLU A 723 22.29 -0.92 45.30
N ASP A 724 22.10 0.38 45.58
CA ASP A 724 21.18 0.87 46.62
C ASP A 724 19.71 0.90 46.18
N VAL A 725 19.40 0.52 44.94
CA VAL A 725 18.04 0.46 44.40
C VAL A 725 17.52 -0.98 44.44
N GLU A 726 16.62 -1.27 45.39
CA GLU A 726 15.84 -2.51 45.46
C GLU A 726 14.39 -2.31 44.99
N MET A 727 13.76 -3.37 44.49
CA MET A 727 12.41 -3.33 43.90
C MET A 727 11.29 -3.28 44.95
#